data_AF-F4Q9D0-F1
#
_entry.id   AF-F4Q9D0-F1
#
_cell.length_a   1.000
_cell.length_b   1.000
_cell.length_c   1.000
_cell.angle_alpha   90.00
_cell.angle_beta   90.00
_cell.angle_gamma   90.00
#
_symmetry.space_group_name_H-M   'P 1'
#
loop_
_entity.id
_entity.type
_entity.pdbx_description
1 polymer ?
#
loop_
_entity_poly.entity_id
_entity_poly.type
_entity_poly.pdbx_seq_one_letter_code
_entity_poly.pdbx_strand_id
1 'polypeptide(L)'
;MIKDIDINNNGDGDNYLDTKKKRESSLQFKSIINNRYLRTKIFNHVNHIHQAIVDRHFIGREYQKEWTLIVKIPQVISLQEFIRINRTDLFIDHFDRVYDTIKHCCKDGGDGVVKLDHDAVIKNLFVVIMENNDSIALEFMLKRFKFTLQTIIQSASHPDKPIATEVYQVLKRYNYLTITLTKDINVGVSIGYVNNLVICVINSGNISIFDQFCIDCLEPIKSLFNINYTRAYNDIFINIINKLNNNNNNNIDNNNNNNNNNNNNNNNNNNNNNNSKIINNNNMSDNNNNNNNSIIFHMVKRLLNLGIDLRGPLFINAMKCSNNQEILKWIKNSFDSFDMFVDFYDQSNRWIERFASMDTLKLIDYREPKIPSRSSWSSSSVGNLDYLRYMVNHSNLYLFQESHLDTALEKGQLECANFIIDAISQYAQPDQVAECGLINSSIVSLDLVQRLVNNPNIQFDSYLLMHSSIDHPDILEYILSLDSFAFIDIELAIFPKDPKSIELLFNRPHLSQPTRFMVQMKEIYLIPAQALELLYMRGHSLEIMNEDRPPNWNGTPIEKEALQLIINHESIQSLSPWVIMTRYSQYDDHIELLKDAIAEELAKNEPIRHGGVINRVFNVACKNGLIKVVECFDDYIGSFAMGGFEIALANNQIQVAKYLGQELVKTDIKESICEELLSVLNRVEDDEVFEYFWSLFKPLTTNSVLVSQTIGSPSRNLTTNRHLTINRVDRMIKHYGQYYNGCEKDEYQMRPLTLSNEYEAVVINHIITKYQNDTTVNQFIDIKSFDYHEYYKYNLKLSLILPIPINLI
;
A
#
# COMPACT_ATOMS: atom_id res chain seq x y z
N MET A 1 -14.11 35.09 -34.85
CA MET A 1 -14.97 35.43 -35.99
C MET A 1 -15.62 34.12 -36.46
N ILE A 2 -16.73 33.72 -35.85
CA ILE A 2 -17.45 32.48 -36.21
C ILE A 2 -18.87 32.92 -36.57
N LYS A 3 -19.25 32.63 -37.82
CA LYS A 3 -20.59 32.86 -38.37
C LYS A 3 -21.47 31.68 -37.97
N ASP A 4 -22.58 31.99 -37.30
CA ASP A 4 -23.67 31.05 -37.07
C ASP A 4 -24.35 30.69 -38.40
N ILE A 5 -24.52 29.40 -38.63
CA ILE A 5 -25.32 28.83 -39.72
C ILE A 5 -26.67 28.46 -39.09
N ASP A 6 -27.70 29.23 -39.43
CA ASP A 6 -29.10 28.92 -39.09
C ASP A 6 -29.62 27.77 -39.97
N ILE A 7 -30.00 26.67 -39.35
CA ILE A 7 -30.78 25.59 -39.97
C ILE A 7 -32.25 25.78 -39.56
N ASN A 8 -33.07 26.17 -40.51
CA ASN A 8 -34.53 26.19 -40.39
C ASN A 8 -35.08 24.76 -40.42
N ASN A 9 -35.71 24.33 -39.32
CA ASN A 9 -36.62 23.18 -39.31
C ASN A 9 -37.99 23.61 -38.77
N ASN A 10 -38.98 23.60 -39.66
CA ASN A 10 -40.39 23.71 -39.33
C ASN A 10 -40.94 22.30 -39.07
N GLY A 11 -41.35 22.00 -37.84
CA GLY A 11 -42.06 20.77 -37.49
C GLY A 11 -42.29 20.64 -35.99
N ASP A 12 -43.56 20.45 -35.61
CA ASP A 12 -44.11 20.09 -34.30
C ASP A 12 -44.24 21.15 -33.20
N GLY A 13 -45.47 21.66 -33.07
CA GLY A 13 -45.93 22.70 -32.15
C GLY A 13 -46.08 22.30 -30.67
N ASP A 14 -45.72 21.07 -30.27
CA ASP A 14 -45.82 20.63 -28.88
C ASP A 14 -44.48 20.71 -28.11
N ASN A 15 -43.35 21.03 -28.77
CA ASN A 15 -42.03 21.18 -28.14
C ASN A 15 -41.67 22.61 -27.70
N TYR A 16 -42.57 23.59 -27.88
CA TYR A 16 -42.27 25.01 -27.63
C TYR A 16 -42.17 25.34 -26.13
N LEU A 17 -42.90 24.62 -25.28
CA LEU A 17 -42.83 24.80 -23.82
C LEU A 17 -41.56 24.20 -23.21
N ASP A 18 -41.10 23.05 -23.72
CA ASP A 18 -39.90 22.39 -23.18
C ASP A 18 -38.60 23.08 -23.63
N THR A 19 -38.57 23.61 -24.86
CA THR A 19 -37.44 24.41 -25.36
C THR A 19 -37.32 25.78 -24.67
N LYS A 20 -38.44 26.40 -24.28
CA LYS A 20 -38.43 27.67 -23.52
C LYS A 20 -37.91 27.45 -22.09
N LYS A 21 -38.33 26.37 -21.44
CA LYS A 21 -37.86 26.00 -20.08
C LYS A 21 -36.37 25.66 -20.06
N LYS A 22 -35.87 24.94 -21.08
CA LYS A 22 -34.42 24.70 -21.30
C LYS A 22 -33.63 25.98 -21.55
N ARG A 23 -34.19 26.95 -22.28
CA ARG A 23 -33.54 28.25 -22.52
C ARG A 23 -33.40 29.05 -21.22
N GLU A 24 -34.46 29.13 -20.41
CA GLU A 24 -34.46 29.85 -19.14
C GLU A 24 -33.51 29.22 -18.11
N SER A 25 -33.48 27.89 -17.99
CA SER A 25 -32.51 27.21 -17.12
C SER A 25 -31.07 27.41 -17.58
N SER A 26 -30.80 27.46 -18.89
CA SER A 26 -29.46 27.76 -19.42
C SER A 26 -29.04 29.20 -19.13
N LEU A 27 -29.98 30.15 -19.13
CA LEU A 27 -29.71 31.56 -18.83
C LEU A 27 -29.39 31.77 -17.35
N GLN A 28 -30.09 31.08 -16.45
CA GLN A 28 -29.79 31.08 -15.02
C GLN A 28 -28.42 30.44 -14.74
N PHE A 29 -28.10 29.33 -15.39
CA PHE A 29 -26.77 28.72 -15.25
C PHE A 29 -25.66 29.61 -15.82
N LYS A 30 -25.90 30.25 -16.98
CA LYS A 30 -24.98 31.25 -17.55
C LYS A 30 -24.81 32.47 -16.66
N SER A 31 -25.86 32.95 -15.99
CA SER A 31 -25.75 34.10 -15.08
C SER A 31 -24.94 33.75 -13.82
N ILE A 32 -25.05 32.51 -13.33
CA ILE A 32 -24.22 31.98 -12.24
C ILE A 32 -22.75 31.86 -12.66
N ILE A 33 -22.48 31.29 -13.85
CA ILE A 33 -21.10 31.13 -14.36
C ILE A 33 -20.44 32.48 -14.69
N ASN A 34 -21.21 33.43 -15.22
CA ASN A 34 -20.69 34.76 -15.58
C ASN A 34 -20.53 35.69 -14.36
N ASN A 35 -21.12 35.36 -13.22
CA ASN A 35 -20.90 36.09 -11.98
C ASN A 35 -19.51 35.75 -11.42
N ARG A 36 -18.57 36.70 -11.51
CA ARG A 36 -17.17 36.54 -11.06
C ARG A 36 -17.06 36.04 -9.62
N TYR A 37 -17.88 36.56 -8.71
CA TYR A 37 -17.85 36.20 -7.29
C TYR A 37 -18.29 34.75 -7.07
N LEU A 38 -19.44 34.36 -7.62
CA LEU A 38 -19.95 32.99 -7.53
C LEU A 38 -18.98 32.00 -8.17
N ARG A 39 -18.43 32.34 -9.33
CA ARG A 39 -17.42 31.55 -10.02
C ARG A 39 -16.19 31.30 -9.16
N THR A 40 -15.62 32.34 -8.53
CA THR A 40 -14.47 32.19 -7.62
C THR A 40 -14.83 31.33 -6.41
N LYS A 41 -15.99 31.54 -5.77
CA LYS A 41 -16.47 30.72 -4.65
C LYS A 41 -16.63 29.25 -5.04
N ILE A 42 -17.25 28.96 -6.18
CA ILE A 42 -17.44 27.60 -6.70
C ILE A 42 -16.10 26.94 -6.97
N PHE A 43 -15.19 27.61 -7.69
CA PHE A 43 -13.88 27.05 -7.99
C PHE A 43 -13.04 26.82 -6.73
N ASN A 44 -13.06 27.73 -5.76
CA ASN A 44 -12.38 27.51 -4.48
C ASN A 44 -12.96 26.31 -3.74
N HIS A 45 -14.28 26.14 -3.71
CA HIS A 45 -14.91 25.00 -3.06
C HIS A 45 -14.62 23.68 -3.76
N VAL A 46 -14.65 23.64 -5.10
CA VAL A 46 -14.21 22.48 -5.90
C VAL A 46 -12.74 22.17 -5.64
N ASN A 47 -11.89 23.19 -5.51
CA ASN A 47 -10.48 23.01 -5.18
C ASN A 47 -10.30 22.41 -3.79
N HIS A 48 -11.05 22.87 -2.78
CA HIS A 48 -11.06 22.27 -1.45
C HIS A 48 -11.58 20.83 -1.44
N ILE A 49 -12.60 20.51 -2.24
CA ILE A 49 -13.09 19.13 -2.38
C ILE A 49 -12.03 18.24 -3.01
N HIS A 50 -11.37 18.69 -4.08
CA HIS A 50 -10.28 17.95 -4.70
C HIS A 50 -9.13 17.75 -3.70
N GLN A 51 -8.73 18.79 -2.98
CA GLN A 51 -7.68 18.70 -1.96
C GLN A 51 -8.09 17.72 -0.86
N ALA A 52 -9.31 17.78 -0.35
CA ALA A 52 -9.81 16.86 0.67
C ALA A 52 -9.88 15.40 0.17
N ILE A 53 -10.17 15.17 -1.13
CA ILE A 53 -10.13 13.84 -1.73
C ILE A 53 -8.67 13.36 -1.80
N VAL A 54 -7.73 14.22 -2.22
CA VAL A 54 -6.29 13.92 -2.24
C VAL A 54 -5.80 13.61 -0.83
N ASP A 55 -6.02 14.51 0.13
CA ASP A 55 -5.55 14.39 1.51
C ASP A 55 -6.12 13.13 2.21
N ARG A 56 -7.40 12.78 1.97
CA ARG A 56 -8.00 11.54 2.50
C ARG A 56 -7.40 10.26 1.92
N HIS A 57 -6.83 10.32 0.72
CA HIS A 57 -6.09 9.18 0.16
C HIS A 57 -4.68 9.07 0.75
N PHE A 58 -4.10 10.17 1.26
CA PHE A 58 -2.76 10.19 1.85
C PHE A 58 -2.72 9.93 3.36
N ILE A 59 -3.73 10.41 4.11
CA ILE A 59 -3.77 10.27 5.56
C ILE A 59 -4.49 8.96 5.92
N GLY A 60 -3.72 7.88 6.13
CA GLY A 60 -4.19 6.73 6.90
C GLY A 60 -4.22 5.35 6.21
N ARG A 61 -3.60 5.16 5.04
CA ARG A 61 -3.47 3.82 4.44
C ARG A 61 -2.08 3.58 3.83
N GLU A 62 -1.08 3.31 4.68
CA GLU A 62 0.25 2.84 4.23
C GLU A 62 0.19 1.52 3.41
N TYR A 63 -0.96 0.82 3.39
CA TYR A 63 -1.08 -0.51 2.79
C TYR A 63 -1.99 -0.61 1.55
N GLN A 64 -2.63 0.47 1.09
CA GLN A 64 -3.38 0.44 -0.17
C GLN A 64 -2.57 1.07 -1.30
N LYS A 65 -1.79 0.22 -1.98
CA LYS A 65 -0.93 0.52 -3.14
C LYS A 65 -1.66 1.03 -4.39
N GLU A 66 -2.97 1.24 -4.37
CA GLU A 66 -3.71 1.69 -5.56
C GLU A 66 -3.70 3.21 -5.64
N TRP A 67 -2.60 3.74 -6.21
CA TRP A 67 -2.42 5.15 -6.54
C TRP A 67 -3.53 5.60 -7.49
N THR A 68 -4.57 6.25 -6.95
CA THR A 68 -5.62 6.82 -7.79
C THR A 68 -5.09 8.12 -8.38
N LEU A 69 -4.83 8.14 -9.69
CA LEU A 69 -4.40 9.35 -10.40
C LEU A 69 -5.55 10.37 -10.42
N ILE A 70 -5.38 11.51 -9.75
CA ILE A 70 -6.36 12.61 -9.75
C ILE A 70 -5.82 13.73 -10.65
N VAL A 71 -6.29 13.76 -11.91
CA VAL A 71 -5.94 14.79 -12.90
C VAL A 71 -7.20 15.40 -13.50
N LYS A 72 -7.20 16.71 -13.75
CA LYS A 72 -8.27 17.33 -14.54
C LYS A 72 -8.16 16.83 -15.98
N ILE A 73 -9.27 16.66 -16.69
CA ILE A 73 -9.27 16.18 -18.08
C ILE A 73 -8.28 16.94 -18.99
N PRO A 74 -8.19 18.29 -18.94
CA PRO A 74 -7.22 19.04 -19.76
C PRO A 74 -5.75 18.79 -19.39
N GLN A 75 -5.49 18.14 -18.24
CA GLN A 75 -4.15 17.78 -17.76
C GLN A 75 -3.79 16.33 -18.08
N VAL A 76 -4.71 15.57 -18.68
CA VAL A 76 -4.43 14.23 -19.19
C VAL A 76 -3.65 14.39 -20.48
N ILE A 77 -2.36 14.03 -20.46
CA ILE A 77 -1.47 14.23 -21.61
C ILE A 77 -1.23 12.93 -22.37
N SER A 78 -1.66 11.79 -21.83
CA SER A 78 -1.35 10.48 -22.41
C SER A 78 -2.54 9.52 -22.46
N LEU A 79 -2.50 8.60 -23.43
CA LEU A 79 -3.53 7.57 -23.58
C LEU A 79 -3.61 6.62 -22.38
N GLN A 80 -2.48 6.26 -21.75
CA GLN A 80 -2.44 5.43 -20.54
C GLN A 80 -3.28 6.03 -19.40
N GLU A 81 -3.24 7.34 -19.25
CA GLU A 81 -3.96 8.01 -18.18
C GLU A 81 -5.46 7.99 -18.38
N PHE A 82 -5.94 8.14 -19.62
CA PHE A 82 -7.36 7.98 -19.91
C PHE A 82 -7.86 6.61 -19.44
N ILE A 83 -7.05 5.56 -19.58
CA ILE A 83 -7.37 4.22 -19.05
C ILE A 83 -7.36 4.22 -17.52
N ARG A 84 -6.30 4.75 -16.88
CA ARG A 84 -6.18 4.79 -15.41
C ARG A 84 -7.30 5.58 -14.72
N ILE A 85 -7.88 6.57 -15.39
CA ILE A 85 -9.03 7.35 -14.87
C ILE A 85 -10.38 6.84 -15.38
N ASN A 86 -10.44 5.65 -15.98
CA ASN A 86 -11.65 5.03 -16.55
C ASN A 86 -12.40 5.92 -17.56
N ARG A 87 -11.66 6.62 -18.43
CA ARG A 87 -12.17 7.46 -19.53
C ARG A 87 -11.83 6.86 -20.88
N THR A 88 -12.28 5.63 -21.10
CA THR A 88 -12.11 4.89 -22.37
C THR A 88 -12.67 5.64 -23.58
N ASP A 89 -13.72 6.44 -23.38
CA ASP A 89 -14.29 7.33 -24.40
C ASP A 89 -13.26 8.35 -24.90
N LEU A 90 -12.56 9.01 -23.99
CA LEU A 90 -11.50 9.96 -24.34
C LEU A 90 -10.27 9.26 -24.87
N PHE A 91 -9.93 8.08 -24.35
CA PHE A 91 -8.88 7.25 -24.94
C PHE A 91 -9.17 7.01 -26.43
N ILE A 92 -10.39 6.58 -26.78
CA ILE A 92 -10.80 6.31 -28.15
C ILE A 92 -10.71 7.56 -29.03
N ASP A 93 -11.26 8.69 -28.59
CA ASP A 93 -11.27 9.96 -29.36
C ASP A 93 -9.85 10.44 -29.70
N HIS A 94 -8.92 10.20 -28.77
CA HIS A 94 -7.55 10.67 -28.86
C HIS A 94 -6.61 9.66 -29.54
N PHE A 95 -6.92 8.37 -29.45
CA PHE A 95 -6.10 7.30 -30.00
C PHE A 95 -5.96 7.38 -31.51
N ASP A 96 -7.03 7.76 -32.24
CA ASP A 96 -6.98 7.85 -33.70
C ASP A 96 -5.93 8.87 -34.19
N ARG A 97 -5.76 9.99 -33.47
CA ARG A 97 -4.73 11.00 -33.79
C ARG A 97 -3.32 10.48 -33.57
N VAL A 98 -3.12 9.75 -32.46
CA VAL A 98 -1.84 9.10 -32.16
C VAL A 98 -1.55 7.99 -33.17
N TYR A 99 -2.57 7.21 -33.54
CA TYR A 99 -2.49 6.15 -34.54
C TYR A 99 -2.04 6.67 -35.91
N ASP A 100 -2.66 7.75 -36.40
CA ASP A 100 -2.29 8.35 -37.69
C ASP A 100 -0.84 8.85 -37.68
N THR A 101 -0.39 9.40 -36.55
CA THR A 101 1.00 9.84 -36.36
C THR A 101 1.96 8.65 -36.41
N ILE A 102 1.67 7.59 -35.65
CA ILE A 102 2.48 6.36 -35.65
C ILE A 102 2.53 5.73 -37.05
N LYS A 103 1.38 5.68 -37.74
CA LYS A 103 1.29 5.18 -39.12
C LYS A 103 2.12 6.01 -40.09
N HIS A 104 2.22 7.32 -39.88
CA HIS A 104 3.05 8.19 -40.70
C HIS A 104 4.55 7.94 -40.46
N CYS A 105 4.94 7.71 -39.20
CA CYS A 105 6.34 7.54 -38.80
C CYS A 105 6.91 6.14 -39.05
N CYS A 106 6.06 5.11 -39.12
CA CYS A 106 6.48 3.71 -39.24
C CYS A 106 6.21 3.08 -40.62
N LYS A 107 6.35 3.85 -41.71
CA LYS A 107 6.07 3.43 -43.10
C LYS A 107 7.11 2.44 -43.70
N ASP A 108 7.50 1.41 -42.97
CA ASP A 108 8.56 0.49 -43.41
C ASP A 108 8.04 -0.78 -44.13
N GLY A 109 6.76 -0.83 -44.53
CA GLY A 109 6.21 -1.98 -45.25
C GLY A 109 5.16 -1.59 -46.29
N GLY A 110 5.33 -2.06 -47.53
CA GLY A 110 4.39 -1.84 -48.65
C GLY A 110 3.00 -2.46 -48.47
N ASP A 111 2.71 -3.09 -47.33
CA ASP A 111 1.41 -3.70 -47.01
C ASP A 111 0.46 -2.77 -46.22
N GLY A 112 0.93 -1.59 -45.82
CA GLY A 112 0.14 -0.61 -45.07
C GLY A 112 -0.20 -1.02 -43.63
N VAL A 113 0.36 -2.12 -43.11
CA VAL A 113 0.17 -2.59 -41.74
C VAL A 113 1.35 -2.14 -40.88
N VAL A 114 1.08 -1.29 -39.89
CA VAL A 114 2.12 -0.85 -38.95
C VAL A 114 2.49 -2.02 -38.02
N LYS A 115 3.72 -2.52 -38.13
CA LYS A 115 4.28 -3.51 -37.21
C LYS A 115 5.00 -2.79 -36.06
N LEU A 116 4.33 -2.66 -34.92
CA LEU A 116 4.89 -2.08 -33.68
C LEU A 116 5.37 -3.14 -32.69
N ASP A 117 5.82 -4.27 -33.21
CA ASP A 117 6.08 -5.40 -32.36
C ASP A 117 7.33 -5.19 -31.49
N HIS A 118 7.24 -5.54 -30.20
CA HIS A 118 8.25 -5.25 -29.16
C HIS A 118 8.51 -3.78 -28.87
N ASP A 119 7.66 -2.87 -29.32
CA ASP A 119 7.73 -1.47 -28.89
C ASP A 119 7.41 -1.36 -27.39
N ALA A 120 8.39 -0.89 -26.60
CA ALA A 120 8.30 -0.81 -25.15
C ALA A 120 7.11 0.03 -24.66
N VAL A 121 6.62 0.95 -25.49
CA VAL A 121 5.58 1.90 -25.15
C VAL A 121 4.21 1.30 -25.31
N ILE A 122 3.97 0.70 -26.48
CA ILE A 122 2.71 0.05 -26.74
C ILE A 122 2.54 -1.10 -25.75
N LYS A 123 3.65 -1.80 -25.42
CA LYS A 123 3.69 -2.75 -24.30
C LYS A 123 3.22 -2.11 -22.99
N ASN A 124 3.72 -0.94 -22.61
CA ASN A 124 3.30 -0.24 -21.39
C ASN A 124 1.83 0.18 -21.44
N LEU A 125 1.30 0.62 -22.59
CA LEU A 125 -0.13 0.89 -22.74
C LEU A 125 -0.95 -0.38 -22.50
N PHE A 126 -0.55 -1.49 -23.10
CA PHE A 126 -1.22 -2.77 -22.90
C PHE A 126 -1.18 -3.20 -21.45
N VAL A 127 -0.05 -3.06 -20.75
CA VAL A 127 0.06 -3.34 -19.32
C VAL A 127 -1.02 -2.57 -18.57
N VAL A 128 -1.13 -1.26 -18.80
CA VAL A 128 -2.13 -0.41 -18.13
C VAL A 128 -3.57 -0.81 -18.51
N ILE A 129 -3.85 -1.15 -19.77
CA ILE A 129 -5.16 -1.65 -20.20
C ILE A 129 -5.53 -2.96 -19.51
N MET A 130 -4.57 -3.89 -19.39
CA MET A 130 -4.76 -5.18 -18.74
C MET A 130 -4.95 -5.03 -17.23
N GLU A 131 -4.13 -4.21 -16.57
CA GLU A 131 -4.24 -3.90 -15.13
C GLU A 131 -5.59 -3.27 -14.76
N ASN A 132 -6.14 -2.44 -15.65
CA ASN A 132 -7.44 -1.78 -15.46
C ASN A 132 -8.62 -2.59 -16.03
N ASN A 133 -8.35 -3.77 -16.61
CA ASN A 133 -9.37 -4.63 -17.23
C ASN A 133 -10.23 -3.91 -18.30
N ASP A 134 -9.67 -2.96 -19.04
CA ASP A 134 -10.39 -2.17 -20.04
C ASP A 134 -10.50 -2.92 -21.38
N SER A 135 -11.50 -3.81 -21.46
CA SER A 135 -11.78 -4.61 -22.66
C SER A 135 -12.14 -3.76 -23.89
N ILE A 136 -12.76 -2.59 -23.70
CA ILE A 136 -13.19 -1.72 -24.80
C ILE A 136 -11.97 -1.06 -25.45
N ALA A 137 -11.07 -0.49 -24.64
CA ALA A 137 -9.81 0.05 -25.12
C ALA A 137 -8.97 -1.03 -25.81
N LEU A 138 -8.88 -2.21 -25.20
CA LEU A 138 -8.15 -3.35 -25.79
C LEU A 138 -8.69 -3.71 -27.17
N GLU A 139 -10.00 -3.91 -27.29
CA GLU A 139 -10.64 -4.24 -28.56
C GLU A 139 -10.38 -3.14 -29.60
N PHE A 140 -10.51 -1.88 -29.20
CA PHE A 140 -10.30 -0.74 -30.09
C PHE A 140 -8.88 -0.69 -30.65
N MET A 141 -7.88 -1.00 -29.82
CA MET A 141 -6.47 -1.11 -30.23
C MET A 141 -6.24 -2.27 -31.19
N LEU A 142 -6.73 -3.47 -30.87
CA LEU A 142 -6.51 -4.68 -31.68
C LEU A 142 -7.20 -4.63 -33.05
N LYS A 143 -8.22 -3.77 -33.24
CA LYS A 143 -8.79 -3.48 -34.57
C LYS A 143 -7.83 -2.75 -35.51
N ARG A 144 -6.87 -2.00 -34.96
CA ARG A 144 -6.01 -1.08 -35.70
C ARG A 144 -4.58 -1.58 -35.86
N PHE A 145 -4.11 -2.34 -34.88
CA PHE A 145 -2.77 -2.87 -34.85
C PHE A 145 -2.76 -4.39 -34.81
N LYS A 146 -1.74 -4.98 -35.43
CA LYS A 146 -1.41 -6.40 -35.27
C LYS A 146 -0.14 -6.50 -34.42
N PHE A 147 -0.26 -7.15 -33.28
CA PHE A 147 0.88 -7.46 -32.40
C PHE A 147 1.27 -8.91 -32.54
N THR A 148 2.53 -9.26 -32.25
CA THR A 148 2.81 -10.67 -32.01
C THR A 148 2.25 -11.10 -30.67
N LEU A 149 2.06 -12.40 -30.55
CA LEU A 149 1.67 -13.04 -29.32
C LEU A 149 2.63 -12.70 -28.17
N GLN A 150 3.94 -12.58 -28.42
CA GLN A 150 4.94 -12.29 -27.40
C GLN A 150 4.70 -10.93 -26.72
N THR A 151 4.34 -9.89 -27.49
CA THR A 151 4.01 -8.57 -26.94
C THR A 151 2.80 -8.64 -26.01
N ILE A 152 1.73 -9.34 -26.43
CA ILE A 152 0.52 -9.53 -25.61
C ILE A 152 0.82 -10.34 -24.33
N ILE A 153 1.55 -11.45 -24.47
CA ILE A 153 1.97 -12.30 -23.35
C ILE A 153 2.75 -11.48 -22.32
N GLN A 154 3.73 -10.69 -22.76
CA GLN A 154 4.54 -9.89 -21.86
C GLN A 154 3.70 -8.85 -21.11
N SER A 155 2.79 -8.15 -21.80
CA SER A 155 1.93 -7.14 -21.16
C SER A 155 0.90 -7.73 -20.19
N ALA A 156 0.43 -8.94 -20.44
CA ALA A 156 -0.57 -9.61 -19.61
C ALA A 156 0.02 -10.57 -18.57
N SER A 157 1.36 -10.69 -18.50
CA SER A 157 2.05 -11.59 -17.56
C SER A 157 2.28 -10.99 -16.18
N HIS A 158 2.09 -9.67 -15.97
CA HIS A 158 2.37 -8.98 -14.69
C HIS A 158 1.17 -8.22 -14.08
N PRO A 159 -0.10 -8.59 -14.28
CA PRO A 159 -1.16 -7.86 -13.62
C PRO A 159 -1.19 -8.29 -12.14
N ASP A 160 -1.11 -7.30 -11.24
CA ASP A 160 -1.39 -7.49 -9.81
C ASP A 160 -2.83 -7.99 -9.58
N LYS A 161 -3.68 -7.89 -10.61
CA LYS A 161 -5.09 -8.27 -10.62
C LYS A 161 -5.37 -9.36 -11.67
N PRO A 162 -6.30 -10.30 -11.39
CA PRO A 162 -6.76 -11.22 -12.42
C PRO A 162 -7.36 -10.48 -13.61
N ILE A 163 -7.12 -11.01 -14.81
CA ILE A 163 -7.73 -10.53 -16.06
C ILE A 163 -9.25 -10.74 -15.98
N ALA A 164 -10.04 -9.76 -16.43
CA ALA A 164 -11.49 -9.83 -16.50
C ALA A 164 -11.96 -10.69 -17.67
N THR A 165 -13.17 -11.26 -17.57
CA THR A 165 -13.71 -12.17 -18.59
C THR A 165 -13.91 -11.47 -19.93
N GLU A 166 -14.24 -10.17 -19.92
CA GLU A 166 -14.41 -9.34 -21.10
C GLU A 166 -13.09 -9.17 -21.86
N VAL A 167 -11.99 -8.93 -21.13
CA VAL A 167 -10.64 -8.85 -21.70
C VAL A 167 -10.24 -10.19 -22.32
N TYR A 168 -10.50 -11.30 -21.62
CA TYR A 168 -10.30 -12.65 -22.16
C TYR A 168 -11.05 -12.88 -23.48
N GLN A 169 -12.31 -12.46 -23.57
CA GLN A 169 -13.11 -12.62 -24.79
C GLN A 169 -12.54 -11.81 -25.97
N VAL A 170 -12.01 -10.62 -25.69
CA VAL A 170 -11.31 -9.82 -26.70
C VAL A 170 -10.06 -10.55 -27.17
N LEU A 171 -9.20 -11.01 -26.25
CA LEU A 171 -7.99 -11.78 -26.60
C LEU A 171 -8.31 -13.02 -27.44
N LYS A 172 -9.40 -13.73 -27.10
CA LYS A 172 -9.90 -14.86 -27.89
C LYS A 172 -10.29 -14.47 -29.30
N ARG A 173 -11.08 -13.40 -29.46
CA ARG A 173 -11.59 -12.92 -30.76
C ARG A 173 -10.46 -12.59 -31.74
N TYR A 174 -9.33 -12.11 -31.24
CA TYR A 174 -8.15 -11.78 -32.04
C TYR A 174 -7.08 -12.89 -32.08
N ASN A 175 -7.42 -14.11 -31.63
CA ASN A 175 -6.53 -15.29 -31.65
C ASN A 175 -5.22 -15.11 -30.87
N TYR A 176 -5.25 -14.36 -29.75
CA TYR A 176 -4.10 -14.17 -28.84
C TYR A 176 -4.05 -15.20 -27.70
N LEU A 177 -4.91 -16.20 -27.73
CA LEU A 177 -4.93 -17.29 -26.75
C LEU A 177 -4.09 -18.50 -27.19
N THR A 178 -3.89 -18.68 -28.50
CA THR A 178 -3.19 -19.82 -29.07
C THR A 178 -1.69 -19.67 -28.87
N ILE A 179 -1.15 -20.28 -27.81
CA ILE A 179 0.28 -20.27 -27.53
C ILE A 179 0.96 -21.33 -28.38
N THR A 180 1.44 -20.92 -29.56
CA THR A 180 2.46 -21.69 -30.26
C THR A 180 3.79 -21.38 -29.59
N LEU A 181 4.44 -22.41 -29.05
CA LEU A 181 5.82 -22.30 -28.58
C LEU A 181 6.73 -22.03 -29.79
N THR A 182 6.88 -20.78 -30.14
CA THR A 182 8.01 -20.35 -30.95
C THR A 182 9.23 -20.37 -30.04
N LYS A 183 10.41 -20.64 -30.62
CA LYS A 183 11.68 -20.71 -29.86
C LYS A 183 12.05 -19.39 -29.16
N ASP A 184 11.31 -18.32 -29.44
CA ASP A 184 11.64 -16.95 -29.07
C ASP A 184 10.92 -16.45 -27.80
N ILE A 185 9.92 -17.18 -27.28
CA ILE A 185 9.16 -16.76 -26.10
C ILE A 185 9.72 -17.45 -24.83
N ASN A 186 10.05 -16.64 -23.83
CA ASN A 186 10.45 -17.14 -22.51
C ASN A 186 9.33 -18.00 -21.90
N VAL A 187 9.64 -19.26 -21.57
CA VAL A 187 8.68 -20.23 -21.02
C VAL A 187 8.05 -19.72 -19.72
N GLY A 188 8.83 -19.07 -18.85
CA GLY A 188 8.32 -18.52 -17.59
C GLY A 188 7.28 -17.41 -17.79
N VAL A 189 7.49 -16.51 -18.75
CA VAL A 189 6.52 -15.44 -19.08
C VAL A 189 5.23 -16.03 -19.68
N SER A 190 5.38 -17.04 -20.54
CA SER A 190 4.23 -17.76 -21.12
C SER A 190 3.40 -18.46 -20.06
N ILE A 191 4.06 -19.14 -19.11
CA ILE A 191 3.40 -19.78 -17.97
C ILE A 191 2.66 -18.72 -17.13
N GLY A 192 3.30 -17.60 -16.80
CA GLY A 192 2.64 -16.50 -16.06
C GLY A 192 1.37 -16.00 -16.75
N TYR A 193 1.42 -15.81 -18.07
CA TYR A 193 0.24 -15.41 -18.87
C TYR A 193 -0.86 -16.47 -18.85
N VAL A 194 -0.54 -17.75 -19.09
CA VAL A 194 -1.54 -18.83 -19.04
C VAL A 194 -2.18 -18.91 -17.67
N ASN A 195 -1.41 -18.71 -16.60
CA ASN A 195 -1.92 -18.73 -15.24
C ASN A 195 -2.96 -17.64 -15.02
N ASN A 196 -2.70 -16.42 -15.48
CA ASN A 196 -3.67 -15.34 -15.39
C ASN A 196 -4.96 -15.65 -16.16
N LEU A 197 -4.86 -16.29 -17.32
CA LEU A 197 -6.03 -16.72 -18.09
C LEU A 197 -6.81 -17.85 -17.40
N VAL A 198 -6.13 -18.86 -16.84
CA VAL A 198 -6.74 -19.94 -16.05
C VAL A 198 -7.55 -19.33 -14.90
N ILE A 199 -6.95 -18.39 -14.16
CA ILE A 199 -7.62 -17.70 -13.04
C ILE A 199 -8.83 -16.92 -13.53
N CYS A 200 -8.71 -16.19 -14.63
CA CYS A 200 -9.81 -15.47 -15.26
C CYS A 200 -11.00 -16.40 -15.56
N VAL A 201 -10.76 -17.51 -16.26
CA VAL A 201 -11.83 -18.43 -16.67
C VAL A 201 -12.43 -19.18 -15.49
N ILE A 202 -11.65 -19.53 -14.46
CA ILE A 202 -12.17 -20.10 -13.21
C ILE A 202 -13.06 -19.08 -12.50
N ASN A 203 -12.59 -17.85 -12.33
CA ASN A 203 -13.34 -16.78 -11.65
C ASN A 203 -14.64 -16.38 -12.37
N SER A 204 -14.73 -16.64 -13.67
CA SER A 204 -15.95 -16.43 -14.46
C SER A 204 -17.08 -17.38 -14.06
N GLY A 205 -16.75 -18.59 -13.59
CA GLY A 205 -17.73 -19.66 -13.31
C GLY A 205 -18.42 -20.23 -14.56
N ASN A 206 -18.02 -19.85 -15.77
CA ASN A 206 -18.66 -20.29 -17.01
C ASN A 206 -17.98 -21.55 -17.58
N ILE A 207 -18.61 -22.71 -17.41
CA ILE A 207 -18.10 -24.02 -17.87
C ILE A 207 -17.79 -24.01 -19.37
N SER A 208 -18.64 -23.42 -20.21
CA SER A 208 -18.43 -23.42 -21.66
C SER A 208 -17.19 -22.62 -22.06
N ILE A 209 -16.99 -21.45 -21.45
CA ILE A 209 -15.78 -20.63 -21.68
C ILE A 209 -14.53 -21.38 -21.22
N PHE A 210 -14.62 -22.04 -20.07
CA PHE A 210 -13.53 -22.80 -19.47
C PHE A 210 -13.14 -24.05 -20.27
N ASP A 211 -14.11 -24.85 -20.73
CA ASP A 211 -13.84 -26.04 -21.53
C ASP A 211 -13.21 -25.68 -22.87
N GLN A 212 -13.72 -24.60 -23.48
CA GLN A 212 -13.15 -24.08 -24.71
C GLN A 212 -11.73 -23.54 -24.50
N PHE A 213 -11.46 -22.90 -23.36
CA PHE A 213 -10.09 -22.50 -22.98
C PHE A 213 -9.16 -23.72 -22.84
N CYS A 214 -9.64 -24.81 -22.22
CA CYS A 214 -8.86 -26.03 -22.09
C CYS A 214 -8.45 -26.60 -23.47
N ILE A 215 -9.38 -26.61 -24.43
CA ILE A 215 -9.15 -27.08 -25.81
C ILE A 215 -8.22 -26.13 -26.57
N ASP A 216 -8.52 -24.84 -26.56
CA ASP A 216 -7.82 -23.83 -27.37
C ASP A 216 -6.39 -23.56 -26.85
N CYS A 217 -6.18 -23.62 -25.53
CA CYS A 217 -4.97 -23.11 -24.90
C CYS A 217 -4.14 -24.17 -24.19
N LEU A 218 -4.77 -25.06 -23.41
CA LEU A 218 -4.04 -25.96 -22.52
C LEU A 218 -3.67 -27.29 -23.17
N GLU A 219 -4.57 -27.89 -23.96
CA GLU A 219 -4.29 -29.12 -24.71
C GLU A 219 -3.05 -29.00 -25.63
N PRO A 220 -2.85 -27.90 -26.39
CA PRO A 220 -1.67 -27.74 -27.24
C PRO A 220 -0.33 -27.71 -26.51
N ILE A 221 -0.33 -27.32 -25.24
CA ILE A 221 0.89 -27.15 -24.42
C ILE A 221 0.97 -28.16 -23.28
N LYS A 222 0.14 -29.20 -23.28
CA LYS A 222 0.06 -30.23 -22.22
C LYS A 222 1.43 -30.81 -21.85
N SER A 223 2.32 -30.99 -22.81
CA SER A 223 3.67 -31.54 -22.59
C SER A 223 4.59 -30.63 -21.76
N LEU A 224 4.26 -29.34 -21.61
CA LEU A 224 5.07 -28.36 -20.86
C LEU A 224 4.72 -28.30 -19.38
N PHE A 225 3.52 -28.71 -19.01
CA PHE A 225 2.99 -28.56 -17.65
C PHE A 225 3.52 -29.58 -16.64
N ASN A 226 4.62 -30.26 -16.95
CA ASN A 226 5.33 -31.09 -15.99
C ASN A 226 6.10 -30.27 -14.92
N ILE A 227 5.93 -28.94 -14.91
CA ILE A 227 6.55 -28.01 -13.97
C ILE A 227 5.53 -27.69 -12.86
N ASN A 228 5.88 -28.04 -11.62
CA ASN A 228 5.07 -27.83 -10.41
C ASN A 228 4.39 -26.45 -10.37
N TYR A 229 3.10 -26.43 -10.65
CA TYR A 229 2.24 -25.25 -10.80
C TYR A 229 1.88 -24.56 -9.45
N THR A 230 2.51 -24.97 -8.36
CA THR A 230 1.92 -24.91 -7.00
C THR A 230 2.15 -23.62 -6.21
N ARG A 231 2.91 -22.62 -6.69
CA ARG A 231 3.31 -21.49 -5.83
C ARG A 231 2.60 -20.15 -6.03
N ALA A 232 2.02 -19.88 -7.20
CA ALA A 232 1.76 -18.48 -7.57
C ALA A 232 0.43 -17.91 -7.03
N TYR A 233 -0.58 -18.71 -6.70
CA TYR A 233 -1.90 -18.16 -6.34
C TYR A 233 -2.63 -19.05 -5.35
N ASN A 234 -2.50 -18.73 -4.06
CA ASN A 234 -3.27 -19.43 -3.04
C ASN A 234 -4.77 -19.13 -3.15
N ASP A 235 -5.20 -18.05 -3.82
CA ASP A 235 -6.56 -17.51 -3.73
C ASP A 235 -7.42 -17.69 -5.02
N ILE A 236 -7.01 -18.56 -5.95
CA ILE A 236 -7.68 -18.75 -7.26
C ILE A 236 -9.18 -19.03 -7.14
N PHE A 237 -9.60 -19.83 -6.14
CA PHE A 237 -10.98 -20.29 -6.02
C PHE A 237 -11.83 -19.44 -5.07
N ILE A 238 -11.25 -18.50 -4.31
CA ILE A 238 -11.99 -17.73 -3.29
C ILE A 238 -13.18 -17.00 -3.90
N ASN A 239 -12.97 -16.33 -5.04
CA ASN A 239 -14.02 -15.54 -5.68
C ASN A 239 -15.20 -16.42 -6.15
N ILE A 240 -14.93 -17.56 -6.78
CA ILE A 240 -15.98 -18.47 -7.24
C ILE A 240 -16.68 -19.15 -6.06
N ILE A 241 -15.95 -19.60 -5.03
CA ILE A 241 -16.54 -20.18 -3.81
C ILE A 241 -17.48 -19.18 -3.15
N ASN A 242 -17.04 -17.93 -2.96
CA ASN A 242 -17.86 -16.89 -2.35
C ASN A 242 -19.10 -16.55 -3.20
N LYS A 243 -18.97 -16.49 -4.53
CA LYS A 243 -20.12 -16.30 -5.44
C LYS A 243 -21.16 -17.43 -5.28
N LEU A 244 -20.72 -18.68 -5.23
CA LEU A 244 -21.58 -19.84 -5.09
C LEU A 244 -22.26 -19.92 -3.72
N ASN A 245 -21.54 -19.54 -2.65
CA ASN A 245 -22.07 -19.48 -1.29
C ASN A 245 -23.12 -18.35 -1.15
N ASN A 246 -22.88 -17.17 -1.74
CA ASN A 246 -23.83 -16.06 -1.70
C ASN A 246 -25.13 -16.36 -2.48
N ASN A 247 -25.02 -17.07 -3.61
CA ASN A 247 -26.21 -17.48 -4.38
C ASN A 247 -27.10 -18.46 -3.60
N ASN A 248 -26.53 -19.29 -2.73
CA ASN A 248 -27.30 -20.19 -1.87
C ASN A 248 -28.09 -19.43 -0.80
N ASN A 249 -27.50 -18.41 -0.18
CA ASN A 249 -28.19 -17.64 0.86
C ASN A 249 -29.39 -16.85 0.32
N ASN A 250 -29.24 -16.22 -0.85
CA ASN A 250 -30.33 -15.42 -1.45
C ASN A 250 -31.58 -16.24 -1.84
N ASN A 251 -31.42 -17.53 -2.14
CA ASN A 251 -32.55 -18.41 -2.46
C ASN A 251 -33.34 -18.83 -1.21
N ILE A 252 -32.71 -18.86 -0.03
CA ILE A 252 -33.36 -19.24 1.23
C ILE A 252 -34.27 -18.10 1.71
N ASP A 253 -33.80 -16.85 1.64
CA ASP A 253 -34.55 -15.68 2.15
C ASP A 253 -35.81 -15.36 1.31
N ASN A 254 -35.76 -15.55 -0.01
CA ASN A 254 -36.92 -15.32 -0.86
C ASN A 254 -38.03 -16.37 -0.68
N ASN A 255 -37.70 -17.59 -0.22
CA ASN A 255 -38.69 -18.65 -0.03
C ASN A 255 -39.44 -18.51 1.31
N ASN A 256 -38.82 -17.87 2.32
CA ASN A 256 -39.45 -17.65 3.62
C ASN A 256 -40.43 -16.47 3.63
N ASN A 257 -40.31 -15.52 2.69
CA ASN A 257 -41.19 -14.36 2.64
C ASN A 257 -42.52 -14.60 1.89
N ASN A 258 -42.67 -15.75 1.22
CA ASN A 258 -43.88 -16.07 0.44
C ASN A 258 -44.88 -16.98 1.20
N ASN A 259 -44.58 -17.36 2.45
CA ASN A 259 -45.43 -18.25 3.23
C ASN A 259 -46.17 -17.57 4.40
N ASN A 260 -46.16 -16.23 4.47
CA ASN A 260 -46.83 -15.47 5.53
C ASN A 260 -47.85 -14.42 5.05
N ASN A 261 -48.38 -14.56 3.84
CA ASN A 261 -49.45 -13.68 3.36
C ASN A 261 -50.60 -14.43 2.67
N ASN A 262 -51.11 -15.49 3.31
CA ASN A 262 -52.41 -16.03 2.94
C ASN A 262 -53.24 -16.41 4.17
N ASN A 263 -53.71 -15.38 4.88
CA ASN A 263 -54.89 -15.49 5.72
C ASN A 263 -55.72 -14.20 5.65
N ASN A 264 -56.49 -14.01 4.57
CA ASN A 264 -57.87 -13.54 4.71
C ASN A 264 -58.73 -13.84 3.46
N ASN A 265 -59.73 -14.69 3.70
CA ASN A 265 -61.02 -14.84 3.02
C ASN A 265 -61.69 -13.44 2.81
N ASN A 266 -62.56 -13.10 1.85
CA ASN A 266 -63.51 -13.82 1.00
C ASN A 266 -64.12 -12.81 -0.02
N ASN A 267 -64.66 -13.31 -1.14
CA ASN A 267 -65.55 -12.66 -2.14
C ASN A 267 -64.97 -11.54 -3.04
N ASN A 268 -65.16 -11.47 -4.36
CA ASN A 268 -66.14 -12.06 -5.27
C ASN A 268 -65.62 -11.97 -6.73
N ASN A 269 -65.59 -13.12 -7.42
CA ASN A 269 -65.97 -13.37 -8.83
C ASN A 269 -65.67 -12.29 -9.92
N ASN A 270 -64.79 -12.59 -10.88
CA ASN A 270 -65.26 -12.93 -12.23
C ASN A 270 -64.17 -13.63 -13.09
N ASN A 271 -64.68 -14.64 -13.76
CA ASN A 271 -64.13 -15.61 -14.68
C ASN A 271 -63.64 -15.00 -16.01
N ASN A 272 -62.46 -15.40 -16.53
CA ASN A 272 -62.38 -15.91 -17.91
C ASN A 272 -61.04 -16.61 -18.23
N ASN A 273 -61.07 -17.93 -18.13
CA ASN A 273 -60.67 -18.88 -19.17
C ASN A 273 -59.53 -18.48 -20.15
N ASN A 274 -58.35 -19.09 -20.00
CA ASN A 274 -57.69 -19.64 -21.18
C ASN A 274 -56.80 -20.86 -20.90
N ASN A 275 -57.18 -21.91 -21.60
CA ASN A 275 -56.66 -23.25 -21.72
C ASN A 275 -55.12 -23.28 -21.95
N SER A 276 -54.34 -23.49 -20.89
CA SER A 276 -52.93 -23.91 -20.99
C SER A 276 -52.84 -25.37 -20.58
N LYS A 277 -52.54 -26.19 -21.58
CA LYS A 277 -52.31 -27.63 -21.51
C LYS A 277 -51.18 -27.91 -20.51
N ILE A 278 -51.56 -28.24 -19.28
CA ILE A 278 -50.66 -28.77 -18.25
C ILE A 278 -50.11 -30.10 -18.78
N ILE A 279 -48.88 -30.05 -19.29
CA ILE A 279 -48.06 -31.24 -19.51
C ILE A 279 -47.52 -31.62 -18.13
N ASN A 280 -48.17 -32.60 -17.50
CA ASN A 280 -47.63 -33.33 -16.36
C ASN A 280 -46.36 -34.06 -16.79
N ASN A 281 -45.20 -33.43 -16.57
CA ASN A 281 -43.91 -34.12 -16.53
C ASN A 281 -43.67 -34.62 -15.09
N ASN A 282 -44.32 -35.73 -14.74
CA ASN A 282 -43.97 -36.53 -13.55
C ASN A 282 -42.82 -37.49 -13.90
N ASN A 283 -41.65 -36.95 -14.23
CA ASN A 283 -40.42 -37.73 -14.34
C ASN A 283 -39.44 -37.27 -13.26
N MET A 284 -39.15 -38.20 -12.33
CA MET A 284 -38.02 -38.19 -11.39
C MET A 284 -37.72 -36.85 -10.71
N SER A 285 -38.45 -36.58 -9.63
CA SER A 285 -37.92 -35.79 -8.53
C SER A 285 -36.83 -36.59 -7.80
N ASP A 286 -35.72 -36.86 -8.48
CA ASP A 286 -34.45 -36.93 -7.76
C ASP A 286 -34.18 -35.50 -7.31
N ASN A 287 -34.06 -35.31 -5.99
CA ASN A 287 -33.68 -34.06 -5.37
C ASN A 287 -32.42 -33.50 -6.04
N ASN A 288 -32.61 -32.67 -7.07
CA ASN A 288 -31.61 -31.80 -7.65
C ASN A 288 -31.37 -30.68 -6.63
N ASN A 289 -30.76 -31.06 -5.51
CA ASN A 289 -29.83 -30.19 -4.81
C ASN A 289 -28.73 -29.94 -5.84
N ASN A 290 -28.98 -28.93 -6.69
CA ASN A 290 -28.11 -28.53 -7.77
C ASN A 290 -26.82 -28.12 -7.07
N ASN A 291 -25.86 -29.05 -6.98
CA ASN A 291 -24.69 -28.84 -6.16
C ASN A 291 -23.94 -27.69 -6.79
N ASN A 292 -24.04 -26.50 -6.20
CA ASN A 292 -23.41 -25.29 -6.72
C ASN A 292 -21.91 -25.50 -6.96
N ASN A 293 -21.29 -26.44 -6.23
CA ASN A 293 -19.88 -26.80 -6.37
C ASN A 293 -19.57 -27.67 -7.59
N SER A 294 -20.57 -28.19 -8.31
CA SER A 294 -20.39 -28.99 -9.53
C SER A 294 -19.57 -28.27 -10.60
N ILE A 295 -19.68 -26.94 -10.69
CA ILE A 295 -18.86 -26.09 -11.58
C ILE A 295 -17.37 -26.20 -11.20
N ILE A 296 -17.05 -26.07 -9.92
CA ILE A 296 -15.68 -26.18 -9.41
C ILE A 296 -15.13 -27.60 -9.65
N PHE A 297 -15.93 -28.63 -9.36
CA PHE A 297 -15.54 -30.03 -9.55
C PHE A 297 -15.24 -30.34 -11.02
N HIS A 298 -16.07 -29.85 -11.93
CA HIS A 298 -15.86 -29.97 -13.36
C HIS A 298 -14.53 -29.32 -13.77
N MET A 299 -14.30 -28.07 -13.34
CA MET A 299 -13.09 -27.32 -13.68
C MET A 299 -11.82 -28.02 -13.18
N VAL A 300 -11.78 -28.44 -11.91
CA VAL A 300 -10.60 -29.11 -11.34
C VAL A 300 -10.39 -30.49 -11.98
N LYS A 301 -11.44 -31.28 -12.20
CA LYS A 301 -11.32 -32.59 -12.85
C LYS A 301 -10.79 -32.46 -14.28
N ARG A 302 -11.27 -31.46 -15.03
CA ARG A 302 -10.82 -31.20 -16.40
C ARG A 302 -9.35 -30.80 -16.45
N LEU A 303 -8.89 -29.94 -15.54
CA LEU A 303 -7.46 -29.56 -15.43
C LEU A 303 -6.58 -30.72 -14.98
N LEU A 304 -7.07 -31.55 -14.05
CA LEU A 304 -6.37 -32.75 -13.62
C LEU A 304 -6.14 -33.72 -14.79
N ASN A 305 -7.12 -33.91 -15.67
CA ASN A 305 -6.98 -34.72 -16.89
C ASN A 305 -5.94 -34.15 -17.90
N LEU A 306 -5.63 -32.86 -17.78
CA LEU A 306 -4.59 -32.18 -18.55
C LEU A 306 -3.22 -32.20 -17.83
N GLY A 307 -3.12 -32.81 -16.65
CA GLY A 307 -1.89 -32.85 -15.85
C GLY A 307 -1.67 -31.63 -14.96
N ILE A 308 -2.69 -30.76 -14.80
CA ILE A 308 -2.63 -29.58 -13.94
C ILE A 308 -3.44 -29.86 -12.66
N ASP A 309 -2.74 -30.20 -11.58
CA ASP A 309 -3.38 -30.51 -10.31
C ASP A 309 -3.64 -29.25 -9.47
N LEU A 310 -4.88 -28.75 -9.50
CA LEU A 310 -5.34 -27.61 -8.69
C LEU A 310 -6.05 -28.02 -7.39
N ARG A 311 -5.99 -29.30 -6.99
CA ARG A 311 -6.63 -29.74 -5.74
C ARG A 311 -6.02 -29.03 -4.52
N GLY A 312 -4.71 -28.77 -4.52
CA GLY A 312 -4.01 -28.06 -3.43
C GLY A 312 -4.56 -26.65 -3.20
N PRO A 313 -4.50 -25.76 -4.20
CA PRO A 313 -5.10 -24.43 -4.10
C PRO A 313 -6.60 -24.44 -3.78
N LEU A 314 -7.37 -25.41 -4.32
CA LEU A 314 -8.78 -25.53 -3.99
C LEU A 314 -8.99 -25.95 -2.52
N PHE A 315 -8.18 -26.87 -2.00
CA PHE A 315 -8.22 -27.34 -0.62
C PHE A 315 -7.99 -26.19 0.36
N ILE A 316 -6.95 -25.38 0.13
CA ILE A 316 -6.63 -24.21 0.96
C ILE A 316 -7.77 -23.19 0.92
N ASN A 317 -8.30 -22.87 -0.27
CA ASN A 317 -9.39 -21.90 -0.41
C ASN A 317 -10.71 -22.36 0.20
N ALA A 318 -11.01 -23.65 0.09
CA ALA A 318 -12.19 -24.23 0.72
C ALA A 318 -12.12 -24.14 2.25
N MET A 319 -10.92 -24.23 2.86
CA MET A 319 -10.75 -24.02 4.31
C MET A 319 -10.84 -22.54 4.71
N LYS A 320 -10.32 -21.62 3.89
CA LYS A 320 -10.40 -20.17 4.16
C LYS A 320 -11.83 -19.65 4.13
N CYS A 321 -12.68 -20.22 3.28
CA CYS A 321 -14.08 -19.86 3.16
C CYS A 321 -14.93 -20.74 4.09
N SER A 322 -15.99 -20.20 4.68
CA SER A 322 -16.92 -20.99 5.51
C SER A 322 -17.82 -21.90 4.66
N ASN A 323 -18.34 -22.97 5.28
CA ASN A 323 -19.36 -23.89 4.71
C ASN A 323 -18.97 -24.70 3.45
N ASN A 324 -17.69 -25.05 3.26
CA ASN A 324 -17.23 -25.78 2.07
C ASN A 324 -16.91 -27.26 2.28
N GLN A 325 -17.60 -27.93 3.21
CA GLN A 325 -17.36 -29.34 3.54
C GLN A 325 -17.55 -30.27 2.33
N GLU A 326 -18.48 -29.96 1.43
CA GLU A 326 -18.66 -30.74 0.19
C GLU A 326 -17.44 -30.68 -0.74
N ILE A 327 -16.80 -29.51 -0.84
CA ILE A 327 -15.59 -29.34 -1.64
C ILE A 327 -14.46 -30.17 -1.04
N LEU A 328 -14.25 -30.07 0.27
CA LEU A 328 -13.22 -30.81 0.99
C LEU A 328 -13.44 -32.33 0.89
N LYS A 329 -14.70 -32.78 0.99
CA LYS A 329 -15.10 -34.18 0.82
C LYS A 329 -14.80 -34.68 -0.60
N TRP A 330 -15.11 -33.86 -1.60
CA TRP A 330 -14.81 -34.19 -3.00
C TRP A 330 -13.30 -34.33 -3.24
N ILE A 331 -12.49 -33.40 -2.68
CA ILE A 331 -11.03 -33.47 -2.78
C ILE A 331 -10.51 -34.76 -2.15
N LYS A 332 -10.93 -35.09 -0.92
CA LYS A 332 -10.57 -36.35 -0.24
C LYS A 332 -10.89 -37.58 -1.10
N ASN A 333 -12.10 -37.61 -1.66
CA ASN A 333 -12.57 -38.73 -2.49
C ASN A 333 -11.93 -38.78 -3.89
N SER A 334 -11.17 -37.76 -4.29
CA SER A 334 -10.50 -37.71 -5.61
C SER A 334 -9.17 -38.46 -5.66
N PHE A 335 -8.68 -38.98 -4.53
CA PHE A 335 -7.46 -39.77 -4.44
C PHE A 335 -7.78 -41.27 -4.42
N ASP A 336 -6.92 -42.06 -5.07
CA ASP A 336 -7.10 -43.52 -5.18
C ASP A 336 -6.92 -44.24 -3.84
N SER A 337 -6.14 -43.66 -2.94
CA SER A 337 -5.94 -44.17 -1.58
C SER A 337 -5.95 -43.04 -0.57
N PHE A 338 -6.22 -43.40 0.68
CA PHE A 338 -6.14 -42.46 1.78
C PHE A 338 -4.71 -41.98 2.01
N ASP A 339 -3.70 -42.85 1.88
CA ASP A 339 -2.30 -42.47 2.06
C ASP A 339 -1.85 -41.40 1.05
N MET A 340 -2.31 -41.48 -0.22
CA MET A 340 -2.04 -40.44 -1.21
C MET A 340 -2.66 -39.09 -0.84
N PHE A 341 -3.84 -39.11 -0.21
CA PHE A 341 -4.48 -37.90 0.31
C PHE A 341 -3.72 -37.33 1.51
N VAL A 342 -3.18 -38.17 2.39
CA VAL A 342 -2.31 -37.78 3.51
C VAL A 342 -1.06 -37.07 3.00
N ASP A 343 -0.32 -37.69 2.09
CA ASP A 343 0.89 -37.09 1.49
C ASP A 343 0.60 -35.75 0.78
N PHE A 344 -0.62 -35.61 0.24
CA PHE A 344 -1.09 -34.38 -0.38
C PHE A 344 -1.36 -33.27 0.65
N TYR A 345 -2.11 -33.55 1.71
CA TYR A 345 -2.48 -32.51 2.67
C TYR A 345 -1.33 -32.16 3.62
N ASP A 346 -0.36 -33.05 3.83
CA ASP A 346 0.87 -32.80 4.62
C ASP A 346 1.63 -31.58 4.08
N GLN A 347 1.62 -31.39 2.76
CA GLN A 347 2.21 -30.21 2.10
C GLN A 347 1.47 -28.90 2.41
N SER A 348 0.24 -29.01 2.91
CA SER A 348 -0.65 -27.91 3.28
C SER A 348 -0.88 -27.81 4.79
N ASN A 349 -0.06 -28.48 5.62
CA ASN A 349 -0.28 -28.57 7.07
C ASN A 349 -0.49 -27.22 7.75
N ARG A 350 0.37 -26.25 7.40
CA ARG A 350 0.29 -24.87 7.90
C ARG A 350 -1.07 -24.22 7.63
N TRP A 351 -1.76 -24.58 6.55
CA TRP A 351 -3.08 -24.03 6.23
C TRP A 351 -4.20 -24.75 7.00
N ILE A 352 -4.03 -26.05 7.24
CA ILE A 352 -4.95 -26.84 8.08
C ILE A 352 -4.91 -26.30 9.52
N GLU A 353 -3.72 -26.14 10.09
CA GLU A 353 -3.51 -25.55 11.42
C GLU A 353 -4.20 -24.19 11.56
N ARG A 354 -4.16 -23.36 10.52
CA ARG A 354 -4.70 -21.99 10.57
C ARG A 354 -6.21 -21.90 10.37
N PHE A 355 -6.80 -22.77 9.54
CA PHE A 355 -8.15 -22.56 9.03
C PHE A 355 -9.10 -23.75 9.20
N ALA A 356 -8.61 -24.94 9.49
CA ALA A 356 -9.48 -26.11 9.58
C ALA A 356 -10.36 -26.04 10.83
N SER A 357 -11.68 -26.13 10.62
CA SER A 357 -12.65 -26.34 11.69
C SER A 357 -12.64 -27.78 12.18
N MET A 358 -13.30 -28.03 13.32
CA MET A 358 -13.45 -29.37 13.88
C MET A 358 -14.10 -30.35 12.88
N ASP A 359 -15.13 -29.91 12.18
CA ASP A 359 -15.81 -30.72 11.17
C ASP A 359 -14.90 -31.02 9.98
N THR A 360 -14.09 -30.05 9.55
CA THR A 360 -13.08 -30.25 8.49
C THR A 360 -12.06 -31.31 8.91
N LEU A 361 -11.52 -31.22 10.13
CA LEU A 361 -10.51 -32.15 10.64
C LEU A 361 -11.03 -33.59 10.71
N LYS A 362 -12.25 -33.77 11.20
CA LYS A 362 -12.96 -35.06 11.20
C LYS A 362 -13.23 -35.55 9.78
N LEU A 363 -13.69 -34.66 8.89
CA LEU A 363 -14.01 -35.00 7.51
C LEU A 363 -12.77 -35.54 6.78
N ILE A 364 -11.62 -34.87 6.96
CA ILE A 364 -10.37 -35.27 6.30
C ILE A 364 -9.69 -36.45 7.00
N ASP A 365 -10.17 -36.89 8.18
CA ASP A 365 -9.49 -37.88 9.03
C ASP A 365 -8.04 -37.45 9.29
N TYR A 366 -7.87 -36.20 9.75
CA TYR A 366 -6.56 -35.56 9.84
C TYR A 366 -5.61 -36.36 10.74
N ARG A 367 -4.42 -36.63 10.21
CA ARG A 367 -3.28 -37.22 10.93
C ARG A 367 -2.11 -36.26 10.90
N GLU A 368 -1.42 -36.16 12.02
CA GLU A 368 -0.22 -35.34 12.15
C GLU A 368 0.86 -35.80 11.14
N PRO A 369 1.53 -34.86 10.45
CA PRO A 369 2.61 -35.19 9.54
C PRO A 369 3.74 -35.93 10.25
N LYS A 370 4.30 -36.96 9.59
CA LYS A 370 5.42 -37.75 10.16
C LYS A 370 6.68 -36.92 10.46
N ILE A 371 6.86 -35.84 9.72
CA ILE A 371 7.96 -34.89 9.89
C ILE A 371 7.32 -33.59 10.35
N PRO A 372 7.43 -33.21 11.64
CA PRO A 372 6.90 -31.95 12.11
C PRO A 372 7.55 -30.83 11.29
N SER A 373 6.70 -30.03 10.62
CA SER A 373 7.20 -28.82 9.97
C SER A 373 7.77 -27.92 11.06
N ARG A 374 8.96 -27.33 10.85
CA ARG A 374 9.65 -26.48 11.85
C ARG A 374 8.88 -25.21 12.28
N SER A 375 7.59 -25.09 11.96
CA SER A 375 6.75 -23.93 12.22
C SER A 375 5.28 -24.31 12.50
N SER A 376 5.03 -25.21 13.45
CA SER A 376 3.70 -25.72 13.84
C SER A 376 2.91 -24.78 14.77
N TRP A 377 3.40 -23.57 15.04
CA TRP A 377 2.73 -22.61 15.95
C TRP A 377 1.59 -21.83 15.29
N SER A 378 1.19 -22.24 14.09
CA SER A 378 0.29 -21.40 13.28
C SER A 378 -1.15 -21.41 13.80
N SER A 379 -1.57 -22.45 14.51
CA SER A 379 -2.89 -22.54 15.15
C SER A 379 -3.01 -21.61 16.36
N SER A 380 -2.09 -21.70 17.33
CA SER A 380 -2.05 -20.81 18.51
C SER A 380 -1.87 -19.34 18.14
N SER A 381 -1.07 -19.04 17.10
CA SER A 381 -0.81 -17.65 16.69
C SER A 381 -1.98 -16.98 15.97
N VAL A 382 -2.89 -17.76 15.35
CA VAL A 382 -4.09 -17.22 14.68
C VAL A 382 -5.39 -17.50 15.43
N GLY A 383 -5.32 -18.15 16.60
CA GLY A 383 -6.49 -18.44 17.42
C GLY A 383 -7.37 -19.59 16.91
N ASN A 384 -6.81 -20.58 16.20
CA ASN A 384 -7.60 -21.73 15.73
C ASN A 384 -7.84 -22.77 16.84
N LEU A 385 -8.81 -22.48 17.71
CA LEU A 385 -9.19 -23.32 18.85
C LEU A 385 -9.67 -24.71 18.46
N ASP A 386 -10.37 -24.85 17.32
CA ASP A 386 -10.89 -26.12 16.84
C ASP A 386 -9.76 -27.11 16.52
N TYR A 387 -8.70 -26.62 15.87
CA TYR A 387 -7.51 -27.42 15.58
C TYR A 387 -6.81 -27.87 16.86
N LEU A 388 -6.61 -26.95 17.82
CA LEU A 388 -6.01 -27.29 19.12
C LEU A 388 -6.82 -28.36 19.85
N ARG A 389 -8.15 -28.21 19.92
CA ARG A 389 -9.04 -29.22 20.51
C ARG A 389 -8.93 -30.57 19.84
N TYR A 390 -8.87 -30.59 18.52
CA TYR A 390 -8.71 -31.83 17.77
C TYR A 390 -7.39 -32.51 18.13
N MET A 391 -6.27 -31.78 18.07
CA MET A 391 -4.95 -32.35 18.33
C MET A 391 -4.79 -32.87 19.74
N VAL A 392 -5.22 -32.11 20.75
CA VAL A 392 -5.14 -32.53 22.17
C VAL A 392 -5.91 -33.83 22.41
N ASN A 393 -7.08 -33.99 21.78
CA ASN A 393 -7.87 -35.22 21.89
C ASN A 393 -7.20 -36.44 21.23
N HIS A 394 -6.31 -36.24 20.26
CA HIS A 394 -5.58 -37.32 19.59
C HIS A 394 -4.25 -37.64 20.26
N SER A 395 -3.56 -36.62 20.77
CA SER A 395 -2.27 -36.74 21.44
C SER A 395 -2.13 -35.62 22.47
N ASN A 396 -2.22 -35.96 23.75
CA ASN A 396 -1.97 -35.00 24.83
C ASN A 396 -0.52 -34.48 24.81
N LEU A 397 0.44 -35.25 24.26
CA LEU A 397 1.83 -34.83 24.08
C LEU A 397 1.96 -33.58 23.20
N TYR A 398 0.99 -33.34 22.31
CA TYR A 398 0.96 -32.17 21.43
C TYR A 398 1.03 -30.85 22.21
N LEU A 399 0.48 -30.80 23.44
CA LEU A 399 0.52 -29.62 24.30
C LEU A 399 1.94 -29.25 24.76
N PHE A 400 2.84 -30.23 24.83
CA PHE A 400 4.17 -30.10 25.45
C PHE A 400 5.32 -30.20 24.45
N GLN A 401 5.04 -30.55 23.20
CA GLN A 401 6.06 -30.63 22.15
C GLN A 401 6.46 -29.25 21.61
N GLU A 402 5.61 -28.25 21.77
CA GLU A 402 5.74 -26.93 21.17
C GLU A 402 5.26 -25.82 22.14
N SER A 403 5.70 -24.58 21.93
CA SER A 403 5.35 -23.42 22.77
C SER A 403 3.94 -22.86 22.47
N HIS A 404 2.94 -23.74 22.43
CA HIS A 404 1.55 -23.40 22.10
C HIS A 404 0.91 -22.40 23.07
N LEU A 405 1.17 -22.57 24.37
CA LEU A 405 0.68 -21.68 25.41
C LEU A 405 1.32 -20.29 25.27
N ASP A 406 2.65 -20.23 25.24
CA ASP A 406 3.41 -18.99 25.03
C ASP A 406 2.96 -18.24 23.78
N THR A 407 2.88 -18.92 22.63
CA THR A 407 2.43 -18.30 21.38
C THR A 407 1.00 -17.74 21.49
N ALA A 408 0.08 -18.47 22.13
CA ALA A 408 -1.30 -18.01 22.31
C ALA A 408 -1.36 -16.76 23.21
N LEU A 409 -0.55 -16.73 24.27
CA LEU A 409 -0.44 -15.60 25.19
C LEU A 409 0.17 -14.38 24.48
N GLU A 410 1.27 -14.54 23.75
CA GLU A 410 1.99 -13.48 23.04
C GLU A 410 1.12 -12.84 21.93
N LYS A 411 0.33 -13.66 21.22
CA LYS A 411 -0.56 -13.21 20.13
C LYS A 411 -1.96 -12.80 20.60
N GLY A 412 -2.23 -12.76 21.91
CA GLY A 412 -3.50 -12.29 22.45
C GLY A 412 -4.70 -13.20 22.16
N GLN A 413 -4.48 -14.52 22.08
CA GLN A 413 -5.51 -15.51 21.76
C GLN A 413 -6.10 -16.13 23.05
N LEU A 414 -6.89 -15.34 23.79
CA LEU A 414 -7.40 -15.71 25.13
C LEU A 414 -8.13 -17.06 25.17
N GLU A 415 -9.01 -17.35 24.21
CA GLU A 415 -9.76 -18.60 24.18
C GLU A 415 -8.85 -19.83 24.00
N CYS A 416 -7.80 -19.70 23.17
CA CYS A 416 -6.80 -20.74 22.99
C CYS A 416 -5.96 -20.92 24.24
N ALA A 417 -5.49 -19.83 24.86
CA ALA A 417 -4.72 -19.88 26.09
C ALA A 417 -5.52 -20.56 27.22
N ASN A 418 -6.78 -20.16 27.43
CA ASN A 418 -7.67 -20.77 28.42
C ASN A 418 -7.85 -22.27 28.18
N PHE A 419 -8.13 -22.66 26.94
CA PHE A 419 -8.26 -24.08 26.59
C PHE A 419 -6.97 -24.86 26.86
N ILE A 420 -5.82 -24.31 26.49
CA ILE A 420 -4.52 -24.95 26.69
C ILE A 420 -4.23 -25.12 28.19
N ILE A 421 -4.49 -24.10 29.02
CA ILE A 421 -4.31 -24.16 30.48
C ILE A 421 -5.17 -25.27 31.08
N ASP A 422 -6.45 -25.35 30.70
CA ASP A 422 -7.37 -26.38 31.17
C ASP A 422 -6.92 -27.79 30.72
N ALA A 423 -6.46 -27.91 29.48
CA ALA A 423 -5.95 -29.16 28.94
C ALA A 423 -4.66 -29.61 29.66
N ILE A 424 -3.74 -28.69 29.97
CA ILE A 424 -2.54 -28.99 30.76
C ILE A 424 -2.95 -29.48 32.16
N SER A 425 -3.88 -28.79 32.83
CA SER A 425 -4.40 -29.23 34.14
C SER A 425 -4.99 -30.64 34.10
N GLN A 426 -5.63 -31.02 33.00
CA GLN A 426 -6.29 -32.31 32.85
C GLN A 426 -5.33 -33.46 32.45
N TYR A 427 -4.36 -33.19 31.58
CA TYR A 427 -3.61 -34.24 30.87
C TYR A 427 -2.11 -34.32 31.18
N ALA A 428 -1.53 -33.31 31.82
CA ALA A 428 -0.10 -33.29 32.13
C ALA A 428 0.31 -34.45 33.06
N GLN A 429 1.41 -35.11 32.72
CA GLN A 429 2.11 -36.00 33.65
C GLN A 429 3.09 -35.20 34.53
N PRO A 430 3.53 -35.73 35.69
CA PRO A 430 4.37 -34.99 36.63
C PRO A 430 5.72 -34.49 36.08
N ASP A 431 6.20 -35.05 34.97
CA ASP A 431 7.44 -34.68 34.29
C ASP A 431 7.22 -33.75 33.08
N GLN A 432 5.97 -33.38 32.79
CA GLN A 432 5.59 -32.57 31.64
C GLN A 432 5.29 -31.15 32.06
N VAL A 433 6.01 -30.21 31.47
CA VAL A 433 5.91 -28.79 31.78
C VAL A 433 5.72 -28.01 30.49
N ALA A 434 4.76 -27.10 30.48
CA ALA A 434 4.57 -26.14 29.40
C ALA A 434 5.21 -24.79 29.78
N GLU A 435 5.98 -24.22 28.86
CA GLU A 435 6.56 -22.90 29.04
C GLU A 435 5.52 -21.80 28.75
N CYS A 436 5.54 -20.76 29.58
CA CYS A 436 4.74 -19.55 29.48
C CYS A 436 5.68 -18.34 29.40
N GLY A 437 5.61 -17.60 28.29
CA GLY A 437 6.35 -16.35 28.12
C GLY A 437 5.47 -15.11 28.26
N LEU A 438 5.64 -14.17 27.32
CA LEU A 438 5.03 -12.84 27.40
C LEU A 438 3.52 -12.90 27.14
N ILE A 439 2.72 -12.25 28.00
CA ILE A 439 1.28 -12.14 27.84
C ILE A 439 0.95 -10.83 27.13
N ASN A 440 0.18 -10.91 26.04
CA ASN A 440 -0.29 -9.75 25.32
C ASN A 440 -1.20 -8.88 26.20
N SER A 441 -0.92 -7.58 26.28
CA SER A 441 -1.67 -6.63 27.13
C SER A 441 -3.18 -6.59 26.88
N SER A 442 -3.66 -7.01 25.70
CA SER A 442 -5.09 -7.07 25.40
C SER A 442 -5.85 -8.19 26.11
N ILE A 443 -5.17 -9.20 26.65
CA ILE A 443 -5.79 -10.37 27.30
C ILE A 443 -5.37 -10.58 28.77
N VAL A 444 -4.43 -9.76 29.26
CA VAL A 444 -3.95 -9.84 30.66
C VAL A 444 -5.13 -9.59 31.61
N SER A 445 -5.35 -10.52 32.53
CA SER A 445 -6.37 -10.43 33.57
C SER A 445 -5.93 -11.18 34.83
N LEU A 446 -6.45 -10.79 35.99
CA LEU A 446 -6.12 -11.43 37.26
C LEU A 446 -6.46 -12.92 37.26
N ASP A 447 -7.62 -13.30 36.69
CA ASP A 447 -8.02 -14.71 36.56
C ASP A 447 -7.03 -15.51 35.71
N LEU A 448 -6.63 -14.98 34.55
CA LEU A 448 -5.67 -15.65 33.67
C LEU A 448 -4.32 -15.86 34.40
N VAL A 449 -3.80 -14.83 35.06
CA VAL A 449 -2.54 -14.91 35.81
C VAL A 449 -2.64 -15.88 36.98
N GLN A 450 -3.74 -15.87 37.73
CA GLN A 450 -3.98 -16.83 38.80
C GLN A 450 -3.99 -18.27 38.28
N ARG A 451 -4.62 -18.52 37.12
CA ARG A 451 -4.66 -19.86 36.52
C ARG A 451 -3.30 -20.32 36.02
N LEU A 452 -2.48 -19.42 35.48
CA LEU A 452 -1.10 -19.70 35.07
C LEU A 452 -0.22 -20.04 36.28
N VAL A 453 -0.23 -19.19 37.30
CA VAL A 453 0.60 -19.34 38.52
C VAL A 453 0.23 -20.58 39.32
N ASN A 454 -1.06 -20.87 39.48
CA ASN A 454 -1.53 -21.96 40.32
C ASN A 454 -1.45 -23.34 39.63
N ASN A 455 -1.05 -23.41 38.35
CA ASN A 455 -0.93 -24.67 37.63
C ASN A 455 0.51 -25.24 37.77
N PRO A 456 0.70 -26.39 38.43
CA PRO A 456 2.02 -26.94 38.72
C PRO A 456 2.79 -27.41 37.47
N ASN A 457 2.10 -27.57 36.34
CA ASN A 457 2.69 -28.03 35.07
C ASN A 457 2.91 -26.88 34.07
N ILE A 458 2.77 -25.63 34.52
CA ILE A 458 3.11 -24.45 33.73
C ILE A 458 4.32 -23.79 34.37
N GLN A 459 5.43 -23.75 33.64
CA GLN A 459 6.59 -22.98 34.03
C GLN A 459 6.52 -21.62 33.35
N PHE A 460 6.52 -20.57 34.15
CA PHE A 460 6.59 -19.21 33.66
C PHE A 460 7.94 -18.60 34.02
N ASP A 461 8.41 -17.71 33.16
CA ASP A 461 9.45 -16.77 33.53
C ASP A 461 8.82 -15.65 34.38
N SER A 462 9.23 -15.56 35.65
CA SER A 462 8.77 -14.54 36.56
C SER A 462 8.90 -13.14 35.97
N TYR A 463 10.03 -12.85 35.31
CA TYR A 463 10.32 -11.57 34.66
C TYR A 463 9.28 -11.24 33.59
N LEU A 464 9.01 -12.19 32.68
CA LEU A 464 8.04 -11.98 31.59
C LEU A 464 6.61 -11.80 32.12
N LEU A 465 6.22 -12.55 33.16
CA LEU A 465 4.88 -12.45 33.75
C LEU A 465 4.66 -11.07 34.38
N MET A 466 5.65 -10.55 35.11
CA MET A 466 5.58 -9.22 35.70
C MET A 466 5.62 -8.13 34.64
N HIS A 467 6.50 -8.23 33.67
CA HIS A 467 6.57 -7.29 32.55
C HIS A 467 5.20 -7.19 31.85
N SER A 468 4.51 -8.31 31.66
CA SER A 468 3.17 -8.34 31.06
C SER A 468 2.10 -7.72 31.96
N SER A 469 2.29 -7.75 33.28
CA SER A 469 1.32 -7.32 34.29
C SER A 469 1.62 -5.93 34.87
N ILE A 470 2.68 -5.27 34.37
CA ILE A 470 3.27 -4.12 35.04
C ILE A 470 2.33 -2.92 35.10
N ASP A 471 1.46 -2.76 34.11
CA ASP A 471 0.44 -1.72 34.05
C ASP A 471 -0.90 -2.13 34.69
N HIS A 472 -0.96 -3.26 35.39
CA HIS A 472 -2.16 -3.80 36.03
C HIS A 472 -1.95 -4.00 37.54
N PRO A 473 -2.23 -2.99 38.38
CA PRO A 473 -1.81 -2.98 39.79
C PRO A 473 -2.36 -4.12 40.64
N ASP A 474 -3.60 -4.54 40.39
CA ASP A 474 -4.25 -5.66 41.07
C ASP A 474 -3.59 -7.00 40.75
N ILE A 475 -3.22 -7.20 39.48
CA ILE A 475 -2.49 -8.37 39.01
C ILE A 475 -1.06 -8.37 39.56
N LEU A 476 -0.40 -7.22 39.50
CA LEU A 476 0.93 -7.03 40.03
C LEU A 476 0.96 -7.27 41.54
N GLU A 477 0.01 -6.70 42.30
CA GLU A 477 -0.14 -6.92 43.73
C GLU A 477 -0.29 -8.42 44.07
N TYR A 478 -1.07 -9.16 43.27
CA TYR A 478 -1.18 -10.61 43.39
C TYR A 478 0.15 -11.33 43.11
N ILE A 479 0.83 -11.06 41.98
CA ILE A 479 2.12 -11.68 41.66
C ILE A 479 3.15 -11.40 42.77
N LEU A 480 3.18 -10.17 43.23
CA LEU A 480 4.04 -9.69 44.29
C LEU A 480 3.72 -10.34 45.66
N SER A 481 2.51 -10.87 45.87
CA SER A 481 2.17 -11.60 47.10
C SER A 481 2.76 -13.02 47.17
N LEU A 482 3.31 -13.52 46.06
CA LEU A 482 3.86 -14.86 45.94
C LEU A 482 5.35 -14.86 46.34
N ASP A 483 5.73 -15.71 47.29
CA ASP A 483 7.11 -15.76 47.84
C ASP A 483 8.19 -16.04 46.78
N SER A 484 7.83 -16.70 45.68
CA SER A 484 8.73 -17.02 44.56
C SER A 484 9.23 -15.79 43.78
N PHE A 485 8.67 -14.61 44.06
CA PHE A 485 8.99 -13.35 43.39
C PHE A 485 9.69 -12.35 44.33
N ALA A 486 10.38 -12.83 45.36
CA ALA A 486 11.07 -11.96 46.32
C ALA A 486 12.35 -11.29 45.78
N PHE A 487 12.94 -11.83 44.70
CA PHE A 487 14.25 -11.43 44.12
C PHE A 487 14.12 -11.01 42.64
N ILE A 488 13.16 -10.14 42.35
CA ILE A 488 12.90 -9.65 41.00
C ILE A 488 13.99 -8.66 40.56
N ASP A 489 14.28 -8.64 39.25
CA ASP A 489 15.03 -7.56 38.62
C ASP A 489 14.39 -6.21 38.90
N ILE A 490 15.09 -5.46 39.74
CA ILE A 490 14.80 -4.11 40.20
C ILE A 490 14.53 -3.16 39.02
N GLU A 491 15.10 -3.45 37.86
CA GLU A 491 14.96 -2.70 36.61
C GLU A 491 13.52 -2.61 36.11
N LEU A 492 12.62 -3.54 36.45
CA LEU A 492 11.22 -3.41 36.03
C LEU A 492 10.49 -2.25 36.72
N ALA A 493 10.88 -1.84 37.93
CA ALA A 493 10.12 -0.87 38.73
C ALA A 493 9.99 0.53 38.11
N ILE A 494 10.79 0.84 37.10
CA ILE A 494 10.85 2.15 36.44
C ILE A 494 10.04 2.22 35.14
N PHE A 495 9.49 1.10 34.64
CA PHE A 495 8.70 1.07 33.41
C PHE A 495 7.17 1.14 33.55
N PRO A 496 6.51 0.87 34.70
CA PRO A 496 5.06 0.97 34.77
C PRO A 496 4.58 2.38 34.53
N LYS A 497 3.49 2.53 33.77
CA LYS A 497 2.80 3.82 33.60
C LYS A 497 1.79 4.08 34.71
N ASP A 498 1.31 3.03 35.36
CA ASP A 498 0.34 3.14 36.44
C ASP A 498 1.02 3.56 37.77
N PRO A 499 0.57 4.65 38.43
CA PRO A 499 1.16 5.12 39.68
C PRO A 499 1.10 4.11 40.83
N LYS A 500 0.03 3.31 40.92
CA LYS A 500 -0.12 2.29 41.96
C LYS A 500 0.84 1.13 41.70
N SER A 501 1.05 0.73 40.45
CA SER A 501 2.06 -0.27 40.10
C SER A 501 3.47 0.17 40.46
N ILE A 502 3.82 1.42 40.15
CA ILE A 502 5.09 2.03 40.56
C ILE A 502 5.24 1.92 42.09
N GLU A 503 4.23 2.35 42.85
CA GLU A 503 4.28 2.33 44.31
C GLU A 503 4.46 0.90 44.87
N LEU A 504 3.74 -0.08 44.32
CA LEU A 504 3.81 -1.48 44.72
C LEU A 504 5.23 -2.06 44.53
N LEU A 505 5.88 -1.73 43.42
CA LEU A 505 7.25 -2.20 43.13
C LEU A 505 8.26 -1.52 44.06
N PHE A 506 8.20 -0.21 44.23
CA PHE A 506 9.14 0.49 45.12
C PHE A 506 8.92 0.17 46.61
N ASN A 507 7.73 -0.26 47.03
CA ASN A 507 7.41 -0.67 48.42
C ASN A 507 7.99 -2.04 48.83
N ARG A 508 8.73 -2.70 47.95
CA ARG A 508 9.34 -4.00 48.23
C ARG A 508 10.43 -3.89 49.31
N PRO A 509 10.48 -4.81 50.30
CA PRO A 509 11.46 -4.73 51.39
C PRO A 509 12.94 -4.67 50.94
N HIS A 510 13.29 -5.32 49.82
CA HIS A 510 14.65 -5.30 49.29
C HIS A 510 15.04 -3.94 48.65
N LEU A 511 14.06 -3.09 48.31
CA LEU A 511 14.26 -1.71 47.87
C LEU A 511 14.18 -0.69 49.01
N SER A 512 14.22 -1.14 50.27
CA SER A 512 14.28 -0.23 51.42
C SER A 512 15.61 0.52 51.56
N GLN A 513 16.64 0.09 50.82
CA GLN A 513 17.97 0.71 50.81
C GLN A 513 18.25 1.41 49.47
N PRO A 514 19.02 2.51 49.48
CA PRO A 514 19.55 3.13 48.26
C PRO A 514 20.15 2.08 47.31
N THR A 515 19.66 2.06 46.08
CA THR A 515 20.00 1.06 45.07
C THR A 515 20.19 1.77 43.74
N ARG A 516 21.12 1.28 42.92
CA ARG A 516 21.41 1.80 41.59
C ARG A 516 20.67 0.98 40.55
N PHE A 517 19.82 1.63 39.76
CA PHE A 517 19.01 1.01 38.72
C PHE A 517 19.73 1.14 37.39
N MET A 518 20.13 0.03 36.80
CA MET A 518 20.75 0.05 35.48
C MET A 518 19.65 0.06 34.41
N VAL A 519 19.77 0.95 33.42
CA VAL A 519 18.83 1.03 32.31
C VAL A 519 19.57 1.07 31.00
N GLN A 520 19.14 0.25 30.06
CA GLN A 520 19.68 0.32 28.71
C GLN A 520 19.25 1.63 28.08
N MET A 521 20.17 2.27 27.38
CA MET A 521 19.90 3.53 26.69
C MET A 521 18.64 3.45 25.81
N LYS A 522 18.42 2.32 25.11
CA LYS A 522 17.25 2.12 24.25
C LYS A 522 15.91 2.10 25.00
N GLU A 523 15.89 2.03 26.33
CA GLU A 523 14.68 1.90 27.15
C GLU A 523 14.35 3.19 27.90
N ILE A 524 15.23 4.19 27.88
CA ILE A 524 15.08 5.42 28.67
C ILE A 524 13.79 6.20 28.36
N TYR A 525 13.32 6.15 27.11
CA TYR A 525 12.09 6.82 26.70
C TYR A 525 10.81 6.13 27.21
N LEU A 526 10.94 4.92 27.76
CA LEU A 526 9.83 4.18 28.36
C LEU A 526 9.63 4.54 29.83
N ILE A 527 10.59 5.24 30.45
CA ILE A 527 10.53 5.59 31.88
C ILE A 527 9.60 6.81 32.07
N PRO A 528 8.47 6.67 32.78
CA PRO A 528 7.61 7.80 33.09
C PRO A 528 8.22 8.68 34.18
N ALA A 529 7.93 9.98 34.13
CA ALA A 529 8.47 10.94 35.10
C ALA A 529 8.14 10.57 36.56
N GLN A 530 6.93 10.09 36.82
CA GLN A 530 6.47 9.71 38.16
C GLN A 530 7.28 8.56 38.77
N ALA A 531 7.73 7.60 37.94
CA ALA A 531 8.58 6.51 38.41
C ALA A 531 9.95 7.05 38.88
N LEU A 532 10.51 8.02 38.14
CA LEU A 532 11.76 8.68 38.51
C LEU A 532 11.61 9.55 39.77
N GLU A 533 10.50 10.27 39.91
CA GLU A 533 10.22 11.04 41.14
C GLU A 533 10.25 10.12 42.36
N LEU A 534 9.54 8.99 42.31
CA LEU A 534 9.51 8.05 43.42
C LEU A 534 10.88 7.39 43.66
N LEU A 535 11.58 7.02 42.59
CA LEU A 535 12.93 6.47 42.65
C LEU A 535 13.86 7.40 43.41
N TYR A 536 13.94 8.67 43.00
CA TYR A 536 14.82 9.67 43.61
C TYR A 536 14.38 10.06 45.02
N MET A 537 13.07 10.20 45.28
CA MET A 537 12.55 10.46 46.62
C MET A 537 12.94 9.38 47.64
N ARG A 538 13.17 8.14 47.20
CA ARG A 538 13.63 7.03 48.05
C ARG A 538 15.14 6.90 48.16
N GLY A 539 15.88 7.82 47.55
CA GLY A 539 17.35 7.83 47.58
C GLY A 539 18.00 6.78 46.68
N HIS A 540 17.25 6.20 45.73
CA HIS A 540 17.82 5.38 44.67
C HIS A 540 18.47 6.28 43.60
N SER A 541 19.28 5.68 42.73
CA SER A 541 19.92 6.37 41.60
C SER A 541 19.75 5.60 40.30
N LEU A 542 19.86 6.30 39.17
CA LEU A 542 19.72 5.75 37.83
C LEU A 542 21.10 5.68 37.15
N GLU A 543 21.50 4.49 36.69
CA GLU A 543 22.67 4.30 35.84
C GLU A 543 22.25 3.99 34.42
N ILE A 544 22.52 4.92 33.51
CA ILE A 544 22.25 4.70 32.08
C ILE A 544 23.46 3.98 31.49
N MET A 545 23.23 2.74 31.06
CA MET A 545 24.26 1.89 30.47
C MET A 545 24.61 2.42 29.08
N ASN A 546 25.87 2.83 28.90
CA ASN A 546 26.38 3.25 27.60
C ASN A 546 26.47 2.04 26.66
N GLU A 547 25.78 2.12 25.53
CA GLU A 547 25.94 1.16 24.44
C GLU A 547 27.10 1.61 23.53
N ASP A 548 27.92 0.67 23.05
CA ASP A 548 29.01 0.93 22.08
C ASP A 548 28.51 1.51 20.75
N ARG A 549 27.20 1.48 20.52
CA ARG A 549 26.54 1.95 19.32
C ARG A 549 25.37 2.85 19.69
N PRO A 550 25.06 3.86 18.88
CA PRO A 550 23.85 4.65 19.08
C PRO A 550 22.64 3.71 19.07
N PRO A 551 21.71 3.84 20.04
CA PRO A 551 20.53 2.99 20.12
C PRO A 551 19.73 3.13 18.83
N ASN A 552 19.03 2.07 18.42
CA ASN A 552 18.07 2.18 17.31
C ASN A 552 16.82 2.93 17.81
N TRP A 553 16.95 4.24 17.98
CA TRP A 553 15.91 5.11 18.49
C TRP A 553 14.76 5.21 17.47
N ASN A 554 13.56 4.78 17.87
CA ASN A 554 12.38 4.77 17.02
C ASN A 554 11.75 6.18 16.82
N GLY A 555 12.35 7.24 17.37
CA GLY A 555 11.84 8.61 17.32
C GLY A 555 10.94 8.99 18.50
N THR A 556 10.72 8.10 19.47
CA THR A 556 9.90 8.39 20.65
C THR A 556 10.69 9.26 21.64
N PRO A 557 10.23 10.48 21.96
CA PRO A 557 10.94 11.38 22.86
C PRO A 557 10.87 10.86 24.31
N ILE A 558 11.86 11.24 25.12
CA ILE A 558 11.75 11.13 26.57
C ILE A 558 10.83 12.24 27.07
N GLU A 559 9.95 11.94 28.04
CA GLU A 559 9.12 12.95 28.69
C GLU A 559 9.98 14.10 29.25
N LYS A 560 9.49 15.34 29.10
CA LYS A 560 10.21 16.55 29.51
C LYS A 560 10.56 16.50 31.00
N GLU A 561 9.59 16.11 31.80
CA GLU A 561 9.67 15.99 33.25
C GLU A 561 10.64 14.88 33.65
N ALA A 562 10.56 13.70 33.01
CA ALA A 562 11.45 12.57 33.25
C ALA A 562 12.92 12.95 33.05
N LEU A 563 13.26 13.57 31.92
CA LEU A 563 14.64 13.98 31.68
C LEU A 563 15.06 15.15 32.59
N GLN A 564 14.15 16.05 33.00
CA GLN A 564 14.52 17.08 33.98
C GLN A 564 14.91 16.46 35.31
N LEU A 565 14.19 15.42 35.74
CA LEU A 565 14.51 14.67 36.95
C LEU A 565 15.86 13.97 36.83
N ILE A 566 16.13 13.34 35.69
CA ILE A 566 17.44 12.71 35.40
C ILE A 566 18.56 13.75 35.47
N ILE A 567 18.42 14.91 34.82
CA ILE A 567 19.45 15.98 34.84
C ILE A 567 19.67 16.54 36.25
N ASN A 568 18.61 16.64 37.06
CA ASN A 568 18.70 17.21 38.40
C ASN A 568 19.38 16.27 39.41
N HIS A 569 19.32 14.96 39.18
CA HIS A 569 19.80 13.95 40.15
C HIS A 569 21.04 13.19 39.67
N GLU A 570 21.26 13.08 38.36
CA GLU A 570 22.45 12.48 37.77
C GLU A 570 23.46 13.55 37.31
N SER A 571 24.75 13.21 37.33
CA SER A 571 25.77 14.11 36.79
C SER A 571 25.57 14.26 35.28
N ILE A 572 25.52 15.50 34.77
CA ILE A 572 25.45 15.77 33.33
C ILE A 572 26.56 15.03 32.56
N GLN A 573 27.76 14.89 33.15
CA GLN A 573 28.89 14.16 32.55
C GLN A 573 28.66 12.65 32.43
N SER A 574 27.70 12.11 33.17
CA SER A 574 27.32 10.69 33.10
C SER A 574 26.19 10.43 32.09
N LEU A 575 25.51 11.47 31.62
CA LEU A 575 24.49 11.35 30.59
C LEU A 575 25.15 11.26 29.22
N SER A 576 24.87 10.18 28.51
CA SER A 576 25.26 10.08 27.11
C SER A 576 24.63 11.21 26.30
N PRO A 577 25.38 11.86 25.39
CA PRO A 577 24.87 12.91 24.50
C PRO A 577 23.57 12.53 23.77
N TRP A 578 23.37 11.25 23.49
CA TRP A 578 22.16 10.75 22.82
C TRP A 578 20.89 10.95 23.66
N VAL A 579 20.95 10.76 24.99
CA VAL A 579 19.79 10.98 25.89
C VAL A 579 19.30 12.41 25.73
N ILE A 580 20.24 13.36 25.80
CA ILE A 580 19.99 14.78 25.67
C ILE A 580 19.35 15.07 24.31
N MET A 581 19.98 14.58 23.22
CA MET A 581 19.51 14.80 21.85
C MET A 581 18.09 14.27 21.57
N THR A 582 17.67 13.14 22.14
CA THR A 582 16.31 12.59 21.90
C THR A 582 15.18 13.50 22.37
N ARG A 583 15.35 14.22 23.49
CA ARG A 583 14.35 15.19 24.02
C ARG A 583 14.20 16.40 23.11
N TYR A 584 15.32 16.98 22.68
CA TYR A 584 15.30 18.23 21.92
C TYR A 584 14.92 18.05 20.44
N SER A 585 14.67 16.82 20.00
CA SER A 585 13.99 16.59 18.72
C SER A 585 12.53 17.11 18.69
N GLN A 586 11.99 17.60 19.82
CA GLN A 586 10.62 18.11 19.96
C GLN A 586 10.48 19.47 20.67
N TYR A 587 11.53 19.98 21.31
CA TYR A 587 11.48 21.18 22.16
C TYR A 587 12.70 22.08 22.00
N ASP A 588 12.53 23.37 22.26
CA ASP A 588 13.53 24.44 22.15
C ASP A 588 14.18 24.84 23.50
N ASP A 589 13.88 24.13 24.60
CA ASP A 589 14.35 24.47 25.95
C ASP A 589 15.83 24.08 26.16
N HIS A 590 16.54 24.67 27.14
CA HIS A 590 17.90 24.25 27.57
C HIS A 590 18.90 23.99 26.43
N ILE A 591 18.88 24.83 25.40
CA ILE A 591 19.58 24.60 24.13
C ILE A 591 21.11 24.47 24.26
N GLU A 592 21.70 25.10 25.27
CA GLU A 592 23.14 24.99 25.57
C GLU A 592 23.54 23.54 25.91
N LEU A 593 22.70 22.82 26.64
CA LEU A 593 22.97 21.41 26.99
C LEU A 593 22.98 20.52 25.73
N LEU A 594 22.07 20.78 24.81
CA LEU A 594 22.02 20.10 23.52
C LEU A 594 23.26 20.43 22.67
N LYS A 595 23.67 21.70 22.65
CA LYS A 595 24.84 22.15 21.92
C LYS A 595 26.11 21.47 22.43
N ASP A 596 26.30 21.40 23.75
CA ASP A 596 27.42 20.69 24.37
C ASP A 596 27.41 19.19 24.02
N ALA A 597 26.25 18.55 24.07
CA ALA A 597 26.08 17.14 23.72
C ALA A 597 26.42 16.87 22.24
N ILE A 598 25.95 17.71 21.32
CA ILE A 598 26.26 17.59 19.89
C ILE A 598 27.76 17.77 19.65
N ALA A 599 28.37 18.78 20.26
CA ALA A 599 29.80 19.05 20.12
C ALA A 599 30.66 17.88 20.65
N GLU A 600 30.30 17.31 21.81
CA GLU A 600 30.99 16.15 22.37
C GLU A 600 30.90 14.93 21.46
N GLU A 601 29.73 14.64 20.90
CA GLU A 601 29.54 13.47 20.04
C GLU A 601 30.25 13.62 18.69
N LEU A 602 30.25 14.82 18.12
CA LEU A 602 30.98 15.13 16.88
C LEU A 602 32.51 15.13 17.09
N ALA A 603 32.99 15.38 18.31
CA ALA A 603 34.41 15.26 18.62
C ALA A 603 34.89 13.80 18.69
N LYS A 604 34.00 12.85 18.99
CA LYS A 604 34.33 11.41 19.14
C LYS A 604 34.35 10.65 17.82
N ASN A 605 33.59 11.11 16.82
CA ASN A 605 33.29 10.37 15.61
C ASN A 605 33.44 11.27 14.37
N GLU A 606 34.09 10.78 13.29
CA GLU A 606 34.21 11.59 12.06
C GLU A 606 32.83 11.91 11.44
N PRO A 607 32.59 13.17 11.03
CA PRO A 607 31.32 13.69 10.47
C PRO A 607 30.66 12.82 9.38
N ILE A 608 31.49 12.12 8.60
CA ILE A 608 31.08 11.49 7.33
C ILE A 608 30.49 10.09 7.55
N ARG A 609 30.62 9.50 8.75
CA ARG A 609 30.05 8.18 9.07
C ARG A 609 28.72 8.24 9.85
N HIS A 610 28.14 9.42 10.04
CA HIS A 610 26.94 9.62 10.88
C HIS A 610 25.59 9.22 10.26
N GLY A 611 25.47 7.99 9.75
CA GLY A 611 24.15 7.37 9.55
C GLY A 611 23.35 7.11 10.84
N GLY A 612 23.75 7.73 11.96
CA GLY A 612 23.27 7.46 13.32
C GLY A 612 22.30 8.52 13.88
N VAL A 613 22.27 8.65 15.21
CA VAL A 613 21.26 9.44 15.94
C VAL A 613 21.41 10.96 15.72
N ILE A 614 22.60 11.50 15.43
CA ILE A 614 22.80 12.95 15.16
C ILE A 614 21.97 13.37 13.95
N ASN A 615 22.10 12.62 12.86
CA ASN A 615 21.35 12.87 11.63
C ASN A 615 19.84 12.70 11.87
N ARG A 616 19.42 11.70 12.68
CA ARG A 616 18.00 11.55 13.05
C ARG A 616 17.49 12.77 13.81
N VAL A 617 18.23 13.26 14.80
CA VAL A 617 17.85 14.42 15.62
C VAL A 617 17.73 15.66 14.76
N PHE A 618 18.72 15.91 13.90
CA PHE A 618 18.70 17.00 12.94
C PHE A 618 17.49 16.91 12.00
N ASN A 619 17.27 15.74 11.39
CA ASN A 619 16.14 15.51 10.48
C ASN A 619 14.79 15.69 11.16
N VAL A 620 14.63 15.22 12.40
CA VAL A 620 13.40 15.39 13.17
C VAL A 620 13.20 16.88 13.54
N ALA A 621 14.27 17.59 13.92
CA ALA A 621 14.21 19.02 14.17
C ALA A 621 13.79 19.82 12.93
N CYS A 622 14.35 19.49 11.75
CA CYS A 622 13.94 20.08 10.48
C CYS A 622 12.49 19.76 10.13
N LYS A 623 12.04 18.53 10.39
CA LYS A 623 10.65 18.09 10.16
C LYS A 623 9.65 18.85 11.03
N ASN A 624 10.02 19.12 12.28
CA ASN A 624 9.14 19.71 13.29
C ASN A 624 9.28 21.24 13.42
N GLY A 625 10.22 21.87 12.71
CA GLY A 625 10.38 23.33 12.73
C GLY A 625 11.16 23.89 13.91
N LEU A 626 12.01 23.07 14.54
CA LEU A 626 12.76 23.43 15.75
C LEU A 626 14.06 24.17 15.41
N ILE A 627 13.92 25.45 15.05
CA ILE A 627 15.04 26.24 14.53
C ILE A 627 16.22 26.33 15.50
N LYS A 628 15.97 26.49 16.80
CA LYS A 628 17.05 26.59 17.80
C LYS A 628 17.86 25.31 17.90
N VAL A 629 17.19 24.16 17.74
CA VAL A 629 17.83 22.84 17.73
C VAL A 629 18.71 22.68 16.51
N VAL A 630 18.25 23.17 15.36
CA VAL A 630 19.05 23.20 14.12
C VAL A 630 20.26 24.13 14.26
N GLU A 631 20.12 25.27 14.94
CA GLU A 631 21.21 26.22 15.24
C GLU A 631 22.31 25.61 16.13
N CYS A 632 22.03 24.55 16.91
CA CYS A 632 23.08 23.85 17.66
C CYS A 632 24.14 23.18 16.78
N PHE A 633 23.85 22.99 15.49
CA PHE A 633 24.73 22.30 14.54
C PHE A 633 25.67 23.26 13.78
N ASP A 634 25.74 24.54 14.17
CA ASP A 634 26.39 25.64 13.41
C ASP A 634 27.74 25.25 12.79
N ASP A 635 28.70 24.74 13.58
CA ASP A 635 30.05 24.37 13.11
C ASP A 635 30.07 23.22 12.07
N TYR A 636 28.98 22.47 11.98
CA TYR A 636 28.84 21.28 11.13
C TYR A 636 27.70 21.38 10.13
N ILE A 637 27.00 22.53 10.10
CA ILE A 637 25.73 22.70 9.40
C ILE A 637 25.88 22.36 7.92
N GLY A 638 27.02 22.68 7.30
CA GLY A 638 27.29 22.37 5.89
C GLY A 638 27.18 20.88 5.53
N SER A 639 27.43 19.97 6.48
CA SER A 639 27.29 18.52 6.26
C SER A 639 25.85 18.03 6.27
N PHE A 640 24.94 18.78 6.90
CA PHE A 640 23.55 18.40 7.11
C PHE A 640 22.56 19.28 6.34
N ALA A 641 22.96 20.51 6.00
CA ALA A 641 22.05 21.58 5.61
C ALA A 641 21.22 21.23 4.38
N MET A 642 21.77 20.51 3.40
CA MET A 642 21.04 20.13 2.20
C MET A 642 19.88 19.16 2.52
N GLY A 643 20.17 18.08 3.25
CA GLY A 643 19.14 17.12 3.66
C GLY A 643 18.10 17.75 4.60
N GLY A 644 18.55 18.59 5.53
CA GLY A 644 17.64 19.33 6.42
C GLY A 644 16.76 20.33 5.70
N PHE A 645 17.32 21.04 4.72
CA PHE A 645 16.60 22.00 3.89
C PHE A 645 15.48 21.30 3.11
N GLU A 646 15.80 20.15 2.53
CA GLU A 646 14.83 19.30 1.85
C GLU A 646 13.70 18.83 2.77
N ILE A 647 14.04 18.35 3.97
CA ILE A 647 13.08 17.86 4.97
C ILE A 647 12.21 19.01 5.47
N ALA A 648 12.79 20.16 5.79
CA ALA A 648 12.08 21.33 6.27
C ALA A 648 11.04 21.82 5.24
N LEU A 649 11.43 21.89 3.96
CA LEU A 649 10.49 22.26 2.89
C LEU A 649 9.40 21.22 2.66
N ALA A 650 9.70 19.92 2.74
CA ALA A 650 8.68 18.87 2.67
C ALA A 650 7.62 18.93 3.77
N ASN A 651 7.97 19.51 4.93
CA ASN A 651 7.09 19.63 6.08
C ASN A 651 6.61 21.07 6.32
N ASN A 652 6.77 21.95 5.31
CA ASN A 652 6.36 23.36 5.36
C ASN A 652 6.96 24.15 6.55
N GLN A 653 8.16 23.75 7.01
CA GLN A 653 8.89 24.42 8.10
C GLN A 653 9.74 25.55 7.56
N ILE A 654 9.08 26.61 7.08
CA ILE A 654 9.71 27.66 6.28
C ILE A 654 10.83 28.40 7.03
N GLN A 655 10.69 28.68 8.33
CA GLN A 655 11.73 29.39 9.08
C GLN A 655 13.04 28.59 9.16
N VAL A 656 12.93 27.28 9.40
CA VAL A 656 14.09 26.37 9.40
C VAL A 656 14.70 26.30 8.00
N ALA A 657 13.87 26.19 6.96
CA ALA A 657 14.37 26.19 5.59
C ALA A 657 15.09 27.50 5.23
N LYS A 658 14.61 28.66 5.72
CA LYS A 658 15.26 29.96 5.53
C LYS A 658 16.64 29.99 6.17
N TYR A 659 16.74 29.56 7.44
CA TYR A 659 18.02 29.46 8.14
C TYR A 659 18.99 28.52 7.40
N LEU A 660 18.56 27.29 7.09
CA LEU A 660 19.40 26.32 6.39
C LEU A 660 19.81 26.79 4.99
N GLY A 661 18.93 27.49 4.28
CA GLY A 661 19.27 28.10 3.00
C GLY A 661 20.36 29.16 3.12
N GLN A 662 20.32 29.99 4.17
CA GLN A 662 21.36 30.99 4.43
C GLN A 662 22.71 30.32 4.74
N GLU A 663 22.70 29.22 5.50
CA GLU A 663 23.92 28.46 5.78
C GLU A 663 24.47 27.74 4.53
N LEU A 664 23.60 27.25 3.67
CA LEU A 664 23.99 26.65 2.39
C LEU A 664 24.73 27.67 1.50
N VAL A 665 24.26 28.92 1.42
CA VAL A 665 24.90 29.97 0.62
C VAL A 665 26.32 30.30 1.10
N LYS A 666 26.62 30.12 2.39
CA LYS A 666 27.96 30.34 2.94
C LYS A 666 28.93 29.18 2.62
N THR A 667 28.41 28.01 2.30
CA THR A 667 29.18 26.80 2.03
C THR A 667 29.57 26.75 0.55
N ASP A 668 30.75 26.21 0.22
CA ASP A 668 31.14 25.96 -1.17
C ASP A 668 30.34 24.78 -1.74
N ILE A 669 29.19 25.08 -2.37
CA ILE A 669 28.26 24.09 -2.89
C ILE A 669 28.85 23.46 -4.16
N LYS A 670 29.13 22.14 -4.12
CA LYS A 670 29.52 21.37 -5.31
C LYS A 670 28.41 21.42 -6.36
N GLU A 671 28.79 21.49 -7.64
CA GLU A 671 27.86 21.56 -8.78
C GLU A 671 26.75 20.48 -8.74
N SER A 672 27.08 19.25 -8.31
CA SER A 672 26.10 18.16 -8.17
C SER A 672 25.00 18.42 -7.14
N ILE A 673 25.26 19.23 -6.12
CA ILE A 673 24.30 19.60 -5.07
C ILE A 673 23.42 20.76 -5.56
N CYS A 674 23.90 21.59 -6.49
CA CYS A 674 23.15 22.74 -7.01
C CYS A 674 21.87 22.31 -7.74
N GLU A 675 21.92 21.25 -8.56
CA GLU A 675 20.74 20.69 -9.23
C GLU A 675 19.71 20.17 -8.21
N GLU A 676 20.18 19.45 -7.19
CA GLU A 676 19.33 18.91 -6.14
C GLU A 676 18.66 20.04 -5.35
N LEU A 677 19.40 21.09 -5.00
CA LEU A 677 18.90 22.25 -4.27
C LEU A 677 17.76 22.97 -5.00
N LEU A 678 17.94 23.26 -6.30
CA LEU A 678 16.88 23.87 -7.11
C LEU A 678 15.68 22.92 -7.24
N SER A 679 15.92 21.61 -7.31
CA SER A 679 14.84 20.60 -7.35
C SER A 679 14.05 20.53 -6.03
N VAL A 680 14.63 20.93 -4.90
CA VAL A 680 13.90 20.94 -3.62
C VAL A 680 12.90 22.10 -3.55
N LEU A 681 13.17 23.23 -4.21
CA LEU A 681 12.26 24.38 -4.26
C LEU A 681 10.87 24.05 -4.83
N ASN A 682 10.77 22.92 -5.53
CA ASN A 682 9.50 22.34 -5.99
C ASN A 682 8.45 22.17 -4.87
N ARG A 683 8.90 22.01 -3.62
CA ARG A 683 8.05 21.78 -2.45
C ARG A 683 7.45 23.06 -1.87
N VAL A 684 7.91 24.23 -2.30
CA VAL A 684 7.42 25.52 -1.83
C VAL A 684 6.15 25.85 -2.60
N GLU A 685 5.00 25.98 -1.93
CA GLU A 685 3.73 26.34 -2.58
C GLU A 685 3.47 27.85 -2.59
N ASP A 686 3.95 28.56 -1.57
CA ASP A 686 3.78 30.01 -1.42
C ASP A 686 4.73 30.79 -2.35
N ASP A 687 4.19 31.75 -3.09
CA ASP A 687 4.95 32.53 -4.08
C ASP A 687 5.99 33.45 -3.44
N GLU A 688 5.70 34.04 -2.26
CA GLU A 688 6.63 34.93 -1.56
C GLU A 688 7.80 34.13 -0.98
N VAL A 689 7.52 32.94 -0.43
CA VAL A 689 8.54 32.02 0.06
C VAL A 689 9.40 31.49 -1.10
N PHE A 690 8.78 31.18 -2.24
CA PHE A 690 9.51 30.74 -3.43
C PHE A 690 10.44 31.84 -3.93
N GLU A 691 9.94 33.07 -4.06
CA GLU A 691 10.72 34.24 -4.48
C GLU A 691 11.89 34.52 -3.53
N TYR A 692 11.67 34.36 -2.22
CA TYR A 692 12.74 34.46 -1.22
C TYR A 692 13.86 33.46 -1.50
N PHE A 693 13.56 32.16 -1.62
CA PHE A 693 14.59 31.15 -1.86
C PHE A 693 15.23 31.29 -3.25
N TRP A 694 14.42 31.67 -4.25
CA TRP A 694 14.91 31.94 -5.60
C TRP A 694 15.96 33.06 -5.60
N SER A 695 15.72 34.11 -4.81
CA SER A 695 16.64 35.23 -4.63
C SER A 695 17.83 34.89 -3.73
N LEU A 696 17.63 34.05 -2.72
CA LEU A 696 18.70 33.60 -1.83
C LEU A 696 19.77 32.82 -2.61
N PHE A 697 19.34 31.98 -3.56
CA PHE A 697 20.23 31.19 -4.42
C PHE A 697 20.50 31.85 -5.77
N LYS A 698 20.56 33.19 -5.82
CA LYS A 698 20.76 33.97 -7.06
C LYS A 698 21.86 33.44 -7.99
N PRO A 699 23.06 33.06 -7.50
CA PRO A 699 24.12 32.52 -8.37
C PRO A 699 23.72 31.22 -9.10
N LEU A 700 22.82 30.44 -8.51
CA LEU A 700 22.31 29.19 -9.09
C LEU A 700 21.08 29.45 -9.97
N THR A 701 20.19 30.33 -9.53
CA THR A 701 18.92 30.62 -10.22
C THR A 701 19.08 31.55 -11.44
N THR A 702 20.24 32.19 -11.62
CA THR A 702 20.62 32.88 -12.87
C THR A 702 21.43 31.99 -13.83
N ASN A 703 21.88 30.81 -13.39
CA ASN A 703 22.61 29.88 -14.25
C ASN A 703 21.64 29.14 -15.18
N SER A 704 21.65 29.55 -16.46
CA SER A 704 20.78 28.97 -17.50
C SER A 704 20.85 27.44 -17.60
N VAL A 705 22.02 26.82 -17.38
CA VAL A 705 22.21 25.37 -17.52
C VAL A 705 21.52 24.65 -16.37
N LEU A 706 21.81 25.04 -15.13
CA LEU A 706 21.22 24.45 -13.93
C LEU A 706 19.70 24.62 -13.90
N VAL A 707 19.19 25.81 -14.25
CA VAL A 707 17.75 26.07 -14.30
C VAL A 707 17.08 25.24 -15.40
N SER A 708 17.70 25.14 -16.58
CA SER A 708 17.21 24.31 -17.68
C SER A 708 17.10 22.84 -17.26
N GLN A 709 18.17 22.27 -16.70
CA GLN A 709 18.21 20.89 -16.19
C GLN A 709 17.15 20.64 -15.11
N THR A 710 17.00 21.57 -14.16
CA THR A 710 16.04 21.44 -13.06
C THR A 710 14.58 21.51 -13.54
N ILE A 711 14.29 22.39 -14.51
CA ILE A 711 12.98 22.44 -15.17
C ILE A 711 12.69 21.11 -15.85
N GLY A 712 13.69 20.57 -16.56
CA GLY A 712 13.59 19.34 -17.34
C GLY A 712 13.50 18.04 -16.56
N SER A 713 14.11 17.99 -15.38
CA SER A 713 14.11 16.84 -14.48
C SER A 713 13.35 17.18 -13.19
N PRO A 714 12.00 17.10 -13.19
CA PRO A 714 11.22 17.09 -11.95
C PRO A 714 11.86 16.15 -10.94
N SER A 715 11.89 16.55 -9.68
CA SER A 715 12.45 15.72 -8.62
C SER A 715 11.81 14.32 -8.66
N ARG A 716 12.56 13.28 -8.26
CA ARG A 716 12.16 11.85 -8.26
C ARG A 716 10.84 11.54 -7.51
N ASN A 717 10.17 12.55 -6.96
CA ASN A 717 8.84 12.48 -6.41
C ASN A 717 7.83 12.18 -7.51
N LEU A 718 7.59 10.88 -7.66
CA LEU A 718 6.47 10.18 -8.30
C LEU A 718 5.50 11.08 -9.08
N THR A 719 5.44 10.80 -10.39
CA THR A 719 4.57 11.32 -11.47
C THR A 719 3.07 11.59 -11.16
N THR A 720 2.59 11.35 -9.95
CA THR A 720 1.18 11.45 -9.56
C THR A 720 0.68 12.89 -9.36
N ASN A 721 1.56 13.87 -9.13
CA ASN A 721 1.18 15.27 -8.84
C ASN A 721 1.58 16.27 -9.93
N ARG A 722 1.19 16.00 -11.18
CA ARG A 722 1.55 16.85 -12.34
C ARG A 722 1.21 18.32 -12.22
N HIS A 723 0.11 18.66 -11.54
CA HIS A 723 -0.27 20.06 -11.35
C HIS A 723 0.80 20.81 -10.53
N LEU A 724 1.42 20.16 -9.54
CA LEU A 724 2.55 20.72 -8.79
C LEU A 724 3.77 20.87 -9.70
N THR A 725 4.09 19.84 -10.51
CA THR A 725 5.19 19.88 -11.49
C THR A 725 5.04 21.06 -12.47
N ILE A 726 3.83 21.27 -12.98
CA ILE A 726 3.52 22.34 -13.94
C ILE A 726 3.57 23.72 -13.26
N ASN A 727 2.93 23.89 -12.10
CA ASN A 727 2.94 25.15 -11.36
C ASN A 727 4.37 25.58 -10.97
N ARG A 728 5.23 24.61 -10.66
CA ARG A 728 6.66 24.79 -10.43
C ARG A 728 7.38 25.28 -11.69
N VAL A 729 7.22 24.60 -12.82
CA VAL A 729 7.83 25.01 -14.10
C VAL A 729 7.43 26.45 -14.44
N ASP A 730 6.15 26.78 -14.26
CA ASP A 730 5.64 28.13 -14.47
C ASP A 730 6.32 29.18 -13.58
N ARG A 731 6.52 28.86 -12.29
CA ARG A 731 7.19 29.75 -11.35
C ARG A 731 8.66 29.94 -11.68
N MET A 732 9.38 28.87 -11.97
CA MET A 732 10.79 28.94 -12.39
C MET A 732 10.96 29.78 -13.66
N ILE A 733 10.12 29.55 -14.67
CA ILE A 733 10.12 30.32 -15.92
C ILE A 733 9.83 31.80 -15.65
N LYS A 734 8.81 32.10 -14.84
CA LYS A 734 8.44 33.47 -14.47
C LYS A 734 9.60 34.21 -13.78
N HIS A 735 10.20 33.62 -12.75
CA HIS A 735 11.26 34.27 -11.97
C HIS A 735 12.59 34.34 -12.73
N TYR A 736 12.95 33.32 -13.53
CA TYR A 736 14.09 33.40 -14.44
C TYR A 736 13.92 34.53 -15.45
N GLY A 737 12.74 34.66 -16.03
CA GLY A 737 12.40 35.74 -16.96
C GLY A 737 12.49 37.14 -16.34
N GLN A 738 12.16 37.28 -15.05
CA GLN A 738 12.32 38.54 -14.34
C GLN A 738 13.79 38.96 -14.25
N TYR A 739 14.70 38.05 -13.85
CA TYR A 739 16.14 38.32 -13.82
C TYR A 739 16.73 38.52 -15.21
N TYR A 740 16.30 37.71 -16.19
CA TYR A 740 16.77 37.85 -17.56
C TYR A 740 16.37 39.19 -18.20
N ASN A 741 15.25 39.78 -17.78
CA ASN A 741 14.84 41.12 -18.23
C ASN A 741 15.34 42.25 -17.32
N GLY A 742 16.08 41.92 -16.25
CA GLY A 742 16.67 42.84 -15.29
C GLY A 742 18.16 43.12 -15.53
N CYS A 743 18.81 43.75 -14.55
CA CYS A 743 20.26 44.00 -14.59
C CYS A 743 21.07 42.71 -14.37
N GLU A 744 20.45 41.67 -13.79
CA GLU A 744 21.05 40.36 -13.55
C GLU A 744 21.53 39.68 -14.82
N LYS A 745 20.87 39.93 -15.95
CA LYS A 745 21.25 39.33 -17.23
C LYS A 745 22.71 39.59 -17.57
N ASP A 746 23.13 40.85 -17.45
CA ASP A 746 24.49 41.25 -17.77
C ASP A 746 25.46 40.89 -16.64
N GLU A 747 25.02 41.02 -15.38
CA GLU A 747 25.82 40.68 -14.18
C GLU A 747 26.23 39.20 -14.16
N TYR A 748 25.29 38.29 -14.44
CA TYR A 748 25.49 36.83 -14.39
C TYR A 748 25.66 36.20 -15.78
N GLN A 749 25.74 37.00 -16.84
CA GLN A 749 25.87 36.54 -18.23
C GLN A 749 24.79 35.50 -18.60
N MET A 750 23.55 35.77 -18.22
CA MET A 750 22.43 34.84 -18.40
C MET A 750 22.17 34.55 -19.88
N ARG A 751 21.84 33.30 -20.18
CA ARG A 751 21.47 32.83 -21.53
C ARG A 751 20.00 32.40 -21.55
N PRO A 752 19.36 32.34 -22.73
CA PRO A 752 18.04 31.71 -22.83
C PRO A 752 18.07 30.27 -22.27
N LEU A 753 17.00 29.88 -21.59
CA LEU A 753 16.78 28.51 -21.15
C LEU A 753 16.64 27.61 -22.38
N THR A 754 17.24 26.43 -22.31
CA THR A 754 17.22 25.45 -23.40
C THR A 754 16.30 24.29 -23.05
N LEU A 755 15.67 23.72 -24.07
CA LEU A 755 14.89 22.49 -23.95
C LEU A 755 15.74 21.32 -24.43
N SER A 756 15.79 20.24 -23.66
CA SER A 756 16.50 19.01 -24.02
C SER A 756 15.52 17.87 -24.26
N ASN A 757 15.84 16.97 -25.19
CA ASN A 757 15.06 15.74 -25.44
C ASN A 757 15.03 14.79 -24.23
N GLU A 758 15.90 15.00 -23.24
CA GLU A 758 15.96 14.24 -21.99
C GLU A 758 14.92 14.68 -20.96
N TYR A 759 14.24 15.81 -21.19
CA TYR A 759 13.26 16.33 -20.21
C TYR A 759 12.02 15.45 -20.14
N GLU A 760 11.38 15.45 -18.96
CA GLU A 760 10.10 14.78 -18.80
C GLU A 760 9.05 15.33 -19.77
N ALA A 761 8.31 14.41 -20.39
CA ALA A 761 7.38 14.80 -21.44
C ALA A 761 6.23 15.68 -20.95
N VAL A 762 5.81 15.56 -19.68
CA VAL A 762 4.84 16.48 -19.09
C VAL A 762 5.33 17.92 -19.07
N VAL A 763 6.63 18.13 -18.83
CA VAL A 763 7.26 19.45 -18.79
C VAL A 763 7.32 20.05 -20.19
N ILE A 764 7.85 19.30 -21.17
CA ILE A 764 7.98 19.81 -22.55
C ILE A 764 6.62 20.18 -23.12
N ASN A 765 5.63 19.29 -23.00
CA ASN A 765 4.30 19.56 -23.55
C ASN A 765 3.65 20.78 -22.88
N HIS A 766 3.83 20.93 -21.57
CA HIS A 766 3.34 22.11 -20.86
C HIS A 766 4.01 23.39 -21.37
N ILE A 767 5.34 23.41 -21.46
CA ILE A 767 6.10 24.58 -21.92
C ILE A 767 5.68 24.97 -23.33
N ILE A 768 5.63 24.01 -24.26
CA ILE A 768 5.27 24.27 -25.65
C ILE A 768 3.81 24.76 -25.73
N THR A 769 2.87 24.03 -25.14
CA THR A 769 1.44 24.39 -25.22
C THR A 769 1.17 25.78 -24.64
N LYS A 770 1.84 26.14 -23.54
CA LYS A 770 1.59 27.40 -22.84
C LYS A 770 2.39 28.57 -23.41
N TYR A 771 3.65 28.37 -23.75
CA TYR A 771 4.61 29.45 -24.02
C TYR A 771 5.05 29.57 -25.49
N GLN A 772 4.77 28.60 -26.37
CA GLN A 772 5.21 28.66 -27.78
C GLN A 772 4.81 29.97 -28.48
N ASN A 773 3.62 30.48 -28.19
CA ASN A 773 3.11 31.73 -28.78
C ASN A 773 3.33 32.97 -27.90
N ASP A 774 4.00 32.83 -26.76
CA ASP A 774 4.28 33.94 -25.85
C ASP A 774 5.58 34.64 -26.28
N THR A 775 5.43 35.77 -26.99
CA THR A 775 6.57 36.55 -27.48
C THR A 775 7.44 37.13 -26.38
N THR A 776 6.93 37.23 -25.14
CA THR A 776 7.71 37.74 -24.00
C THR A 776 8.57 36.64 -23.40
N VAL A 777 8.03 35.43 -23.26
CA VAL A 777 8.76 34.27 -22.73
C VAL A 777 9.78 33.73 -23.73
N ASN A 778 9.47 33.77 -25.02
CA ASN A 778 10.37 33.36 -26.11
C ASN A 778 11.66 34.21 -26.24
N GLN A 779 11.81 35.27 -25.45
CA GLN A 779 13.06 36.05 -25.38
C GLN A 779 14.11 35.36 -24.49
N PHE A 780 13.67 34.51 -23.56
CA PHE A 780 14.52 33.86 -22.57
C PHE A 780 14.28 32.34 -22.45
N ILE A 781 13.42 31.77 -23.29
CA ILE A 781 13.33 30.32 -23.54
C ILE A 781 13.52 30.10 -25.04
N ASP A 782 14.50 29.27 -25.40
CA ASP A 782 14.77 28.93 -26.80
C ASP A 782 13.90 27.74 -27.25
N ILE A 783 12.62 28.03 -27.52
CA ILE A 783 11.67 27.05 -28.07
C ILE A 783 11.95 26.80 -29.56
N LYS A 784 12.56 27.76 -30.27
CA LYS A 784 12.75 27.69 -31.73
C LYS A 784 13.86 26.73 -32.14
N SER A 785 14.91 26.61 -31.34
CA SER A 785 15.99 25.64 -31.61
C SER A 785 15.62 24.21 -31.19
N PHE A 786 14.56 24.05 -30.41
CA PHE A 786 14.09 22.74 -30.00
C PHE A 786 13.52 21.98 -31.21
N ASP A 787 14.23 20.93 -31.64
CA ASP A 787 13.78 20.08 -32.74
C ASP A 787 12.58 19.24 -32.28
N TYR A 788 11.39 19.79 -32.49
CA TYR A 788 10.13 19.14 -32.19
C TYR A 788 10.00 17.79 -32.91
N HIS A 789 10.56 17.66 -34.12
CA HIS A 789 10.49 16.44 -34.89
C HIS A 789 11.39 15.36 -34.28
N GLU A 790 12.61 15.71 -33.86
CA GLU A 790 13.50 14.81 -33.15
C GLU A 790 12.95 14.44 -31.77
N TYR A 791 12.42 15.40 -31.02
CA TYR A 791 11.73 15.16 -29.76
C TYR A 791 10.57 14.19 -29.93
N TYR A 792 9.72 14.44 -30.93
CA TYR A 792 8.63 13.52 -31.27
C TYR A 792 9.17 12.18 -31.73
N LYS A 793 10.25 12.08 -32.50
CA LYS A 793 10.80 10.78 -32.93
C LYS A 793 11.35 9.97 -31.76
N TYR A 794 12.03 10.62 -30.83
CA TYR A 794 12.55 10.02 -29.59
C TYR A 794 11.39 9.63 -28.66
N ASN A 795 10.39 10.50 -28.54
CA ASN A 795 9.19 10.23 -27.75
C ASN A 795 8.12 9.43 -28.50
N LEU A 796 8.24 9.16 -29.80
CA LEU A 796 7.41 8.23 -30.59
C LEU A 796 7.85 6.80 -30.35
N LYS A 797 9.17 6.60 -30.20
CA LYS A 797 9.72 5.43 -29.49
C LYS A 797 9.31 5.37 -28.01
N LEU A 798 8.68 6.43 -27.46
CA LEU A 798 8.10 6.51 -26.10
C LEU A 798 6.56 6.78 -26.07
N SER A 799 5.84 6.77 -27.21
CA SER A 799 4.58 7.54 -27.38
C SER A 799 3.25 6.97 -26.89
N LEU A 800 2.60 7.77 -26.04
CA LEU A 800 1.14 7.84 -25.87
C LEU A 800 0.64 9.28 -25.73
N ILE A 801 1.48 10.27 -26.07
CA ILE A 801 1.19 11.67 -25.83
C ILE A 801 0.36 12.24 -26.96
N LEU A 802 -0.61 13.07 -26.62
CA LEU A 802 -1.47 13.71 -27.59
C LEU A 802 -0.72 14.69 -28.48
N PRO A 803 -0.72 14.50 -29.82
CA PRO A 803 -0.11 15.49 -30.70
C PRO A 803 -0.85 16.82 -30.58
N ILE A 804 -0.11 17.89 -30.30
CA ILE A 804 -0.62 19.26 -30.47
C ILE A 804 -0.92 19.43 -31.97
N PRO A 805 -2.05 20.02 -32.38
CA PRO A 805 -2.38 20.19 -33.79
C PRO A 805 -1.24 20.88 -34.54
N ILE A 806 -0.63 20.17 -35.49
CA ILE A 806 0.52 20.65 -36.29
C ILE A 806 0.15 21.93 -37.07
N ASN A 807 -1.13 22.19 -37.33
CA ASN A 807 -1.62 23.41 -37.98
C ASN A 807 -1.48 24.70 -37.13
N LEU A 808 -0.86 24.62 -35.94
CA LEU A 808 -0.50 25.76 -35.09
C LEU A 808 1.02 25.95 -34.95
N ILE A 809 1.83 25.14 -35.64
CA ILE A 809 3.28 25.31 -35.85
C ILE A 809 3.48 25.93 -37.25
#